data_AF-S3VFB9-F1
#
_entry.id   AF-S3VFB9-F1
#
_cell.length_a   1.000
_cell.length_b   1.000
_cell.length_c   1.000
_cell.angle_alpha   90.00
_cell.angle_beta   90.00
_cell.angle_gamma   90.00
#
_symmetry.space_group_name_H-M   'P 1'
#
loop_
_entity.id
_entity.type
_entity.pdbx_description
1 polymer ?
#
loop_
_entity_poly.entity_id
_entity_poly.type
_entity_poly.pdbx_seq_one_letter_code
_entity_poly.pdbx_strand_id
1 'polypeptide(L)'
;MSDNRTVEFIQYHRPDLKSGDYTIQIQHQVDLGFGDTDTFSETKVLSVRGERFKIASEEIVAYFPPDGSFGDFSNCLPHVVISKSTLPWERTAGTETSGTPWLAILLIDSSEFSQVKTDTMPIGNLGFPLESGDKAADSCQTLSLPKKILDSIIPLESEMNRLTHVRLVETSDKATATEEGPGEFAVVVGNRIGKPGSVSTAYLVSLEGYYDPLMNSRYTPDSTGSVTLVLLSKWSFSAESEQFTFKQLVSNLKRVPSTLRLPDLPGLSAIAQNMIKSGYLPLPHRLRQGDKTVSWYRGPLVPYSVPITTSFPASSSDELTSYDSNNGVFNLSYSAAWELGRLLGLQSRSFSMALYRWKLSQKRQDILAAEKQLISQLFGDSSLAAPDTANGSDWQDIINDWLGKLSLLIGVPFFYLVPDERMLPLESIRFFELDTNWVDSLIDGAFSIGRSTAGDLTNDQKTATSIRQAAIQTSLAIRKSSSDANPTPQAPQKIAGVILRSSAVSGWPNLEIRGYATPQKDANNLATDQLKCLRMDHLSKDVILCLFAGELRQIDIQLPSEGVHFGLDFNQTFSKELRDPNGDLETNLILNNIPFRDYSGVLNVDLLANEIIQKLNVSADHFTSAQFAMQMVEGVDKISFLKTQE
;
A
#
# COMPACT_ATOMS: atom_id res chain seq x y z
N MET A 1 -9.48 22.42 -0.21
CA MET A 1 -9.49 21.01 -0.63
C MET A 1 -10.64 20.35 0.11
N SER A 2 -11.63 19.79 -0.59
CA SER A 2 -12.89 19.33 0.03
C SER A 2 -13.25 17.87 -0.26
N ASP A 3 -12.38 17.10 -0.93
CA ASP A 3 -12.53 15.64 -1.03
C ASP A 3 -11.15 14.95 -1.16
N ASN A 4 -10.88 13.94 -0.33
CA ASN A 4 -9.63 13.14 -0.34
C ASN A 4 -9.58 12.14 -1.51
N ARG A 5 -10.32 12.40 -2.59
CA ARG A 5 -10.56 11.46 -3.70
C ARG A 5 -10.20 12.01 -5.09
N THR A 6 -9.68 13.24 -5.16
CA THR A 6 -9.35 13.90 -6.42
C THR A 6 -7.93 13.55 -6.86
N VAL A 7 -7.76 13.19 -8.14
CA VAL A 7 -6.46 13.07 -8.81
C VAL A 7 -6.30 14.30 -9.70
N GLU A 8 -5.18 15.00 -9.59
CA GLU A 8 -4.87 16.14 -10.46
C GLU A 8 -3.74 15.79 -11.43
N PHE A 9 -3.90 16.22 -12.68
CA PHE A 9 -2.94 16.02 -13.76
C PHE A 9 -2.29 17.36 -14.11
N ILE A 10 -0.95 17.41 -14.10
CA ILE A 10 -0.15 18.59 -14.41
C ILE A 10 0.69 18.30 -15.66
N GLN A 11 0.78 19.26 -16.58
CA GLN A 11 1.39 19.05 -17.89
C GLN A 11 2.87 18.65 -17.80
N TYR A 12 3.64 19.35 -16.97
CA TYR A 12 5.05 19.10 -16.76
C TYR A 12 5.53 19.67 -15.42
N HIS A 13 6.63 19.16 -14.91
CA HIS A 13 7.42 19.79 -13.86
C HIS A 13 8.87 19.89 -14.34
N ARG A 14 9.28 21.10 -14.74
CA ARG A 14 10.63 21.35 -15.28
C ARG A 14 11.52 21.87 -14.15
N PRO A 15 12.75 21.36 -13.99
CA PRO A 15 13.67 21.91 -13.01
C PRO A 15 14.09 23.33 -13.41
N ASP A 16 14.24 24.23 -12.44
CA ASP A 16 14.71 25.61 -12.67
C ASP A 16 16.14 25.65 -13.23
N LEU A 17 16.96 24.66 -12.87
CA LEU A 17 18.31 24.47 -13.35
C LEU A 17 18.46 23.07 -13.93
N LYS A 18 18.76 22.99 -15.23
CA LYS A 18 18.94 21.71 -15.95
C LYS A 18 20.21 20.99 -15.48
N SER A 19 20.30 19.70 -15.84
CA SER A 19 21.54 18.95 -15.65
C SER A 19 22.62 19.48 -16.59
N GLY A 20 23.85 19.59 -16.10
CA GLY A 20 24.98 20.06 -16.89
C GLY A 20 26.04 20.81 -16.07
N ASP A 21 27.09 21.23 -16.78
CA ASP A 21 28.20 21.98 -16.22
C ASP A 21 27.99 23.48 -16.45
N TYR A 22 27.93 24.23 -15.34
CA TYR A 22 27.72 25.66 -15.33
C TYR A 22 28.97 26.38 -14.85
N THR A 23 29.28 27.50 -15.50
CA THR A 23 30.37 28.38 -15.11
C THR A 23 29.79 29.66 -14.53
N ILE A 24 30.03 29.91 -13.24
CA ILE A 24 29.72 31.18 -12.59
C ILE A 24 30.95 32.07 -12.69
N GLN A 25 30.83 33.17 -13.42
CA GLN A 25 31.84 34.24 -13.43
C GLN A 25 31.37 35.39 -12.55
N ILE A 26 32.19 35.73 -11.56
CA ILE A 26 31.98 36.88 -10.68
C ILE A 26 32.98 37.94 -11.11
N GLN A 27 32.48 39.14 -11.44
CA GLN A 27 33.30 40.32 -11.70
C GLN A 27 32.96 41.39 -10.67
N HIS A 28 33.99 41.93 -10.01
CA HIS A 28 33.87 43.01 -9.05
C HIS A 28 34.77 44.15 -9.49
N GLN A 29 34.15 45.26 -9.90
CA GLN A 29 34.84 46.49 -10.21
C GLN A 29 34.86 47.40 -8.98
N VAL A 30 36.05 47.83 -8.58
CA VAL A 30 36.27 48.74 -7.46
C VAL A 30 36.77 50.08 -8.01
N ASP A 31 36.04 51.15 -7.74
CA ASP A 31 36.51 52.52 -8.02
C ASP A 31 37.40 52.98 -6.85
N LEU A 32 38.66 53.29 -7.15
CA LEU A 32 39.65 53.75 -6.18
C LEU A 32 39.70 55.28 -6.09
N GLY A 33 38.96 55.99 -6.95
CA GLY A 33 38.97 57.45 -7.10
C GLY A 33 40.06 57.97 -8.06
N PHE A 34 40.01 59.27 -8.38
CA PHE A 34 40.95 59.97 -9.29
C PHE A 34 41.05 59.41 -10.73
N GLY A 35 40.07 58.61 -11.16
CA GLY A 35 40.05 57.98 -12.48
C GLY A 35 40.65 56.57 -12.53
N ASP A 36 41.09 56.03 -11.39
CA ASP A 36 41.59 54.65 -11.29
C ASP A 36 40.48 53.69 -10.87
N THR A 37 40.26 52.64 -11.66
CA THR A 37 39.37 51.53 -11.32
C THR A 37 40.12 50.21 -11.40
N ASP A 38 39.92 49.35 -10.41
CA ASP A 38 40.41 47.96 -10.42
C ASP A 38 39.27 47.00 -10.71
N THR A 39 39.57 45.88 -11.37
CA THR A 39 38.60 44.82 -11.65
C THR A 39 39.13 43.48 -11.20
N PHE A 40 38.39 42.84 -10.31
CA PHE A 40 38.66 41.47 -9.85
C PHE A 40 37.67 40.54 -10.53
N SER A 41 38.16 39.38 -10.99
CA SER A 41 37.29 38.32 -11.50
C SER A 41 37.64 36.99 -10.88
N GLU A 42 36.60 36.22 -10.56
CA GLU A 42 36.73 34.83 -10.12
C GLU A 42 35.77 33.97 -10.92
N THR A 43 36.21 32.79 -11.35
CA THR A 43 35.39 31.83 -12.06
C THR A 43 35.25 30.57 -11.22
N LYS A 44 34.00 30.15 -10.97
CA LYS A 44 33.66 28.88 -10.33
C LYS A 44 32.91 28.00 -11.33
N VAL A 45 33.16 26.70 -11.25
CA VAL A 45 32.41 25.70 -12.02
C VAL A 45 31.55 24.92 -11.04
N LEU A 46 30.29 24.70 -11.39
CA LEU A 46 29.37 23.82 -10.68
C LEU A 46 28.76 22.84 -11.66
N SER A 47 28.50 21.61 -11.21
CA SER A 47 27.88 20.58 -12.03
C SER A 47 26.56 20.17 -11.37
N VAL A 48 25.47 20.28 -12.12
CA VAL A 48 24.16 19.76 -11.71
C VAL A 48 24.02 18.37 -12.29
N ARG A 49 23.94 17.36 -11.42
CA ARG A 49 23.82 15.96 -11.82
C ARG A 49 22.36 15.60 -12.08
N GLY A 50 22.11 14.92 -13.19
CA GLY A 50 20.86 14.24 -13.48
C GLY A 50 21.11 12.77 -13.81
N GLU A 51 20.09 11.93 -13.62
CA GLU A 51 20.19 10.54 -14.02
C GLU A 51 20.25 10.40 -15.55
N ARG A 52 21.07 9.47 -16.06
CA ARG A 52 21.24 9.21 -17.50
C ARG A 52 21.21 7.73 -17.86
N PHE A 53 21.91 6.92 -17.07
CA PHE A 53 22.25 5.55 -17.43
C PHE A 53 21.63 4.50 -16.50
N LYS A 54 21.09 4.93 -15.36
CA LYS A 54 20.45 4.12 -14.33
C LYS A 54 19.43 4.98 -13.59
N ILE A 55 18.37 4.35 -13.12
CA ILE A 55 17.44 4.90 -12.13
C ILE A 55 17.50 4.03 -10.88
N ALA A 56 17.50 4.65 -9.70
CA ALA A 56 17.43 3.88 -8.45
C ALA A 56 16.07 3.16 -8.34
N SER A 57 16.05 1.92 -7.88
CA SER A 57 14.79 1.16 -7.73
C SER A 57 13.82 1.82 -6.75
N GLU A 58 14.33 2.62 -5.80
CA GLU A 58 13.55 3.40 -4.84
C GLU A 58 12.87 4.62 -5.47
N GLU A 59 13.36 5.10 -6.62
CA GLU A 59 12.70 6.18 -7.37
C GLU A 59 11.49 5.68 -8.16
N ILE A 60 11.40 4.39 -8.42
CA ILE A 60 10.21 3.79 -9.04
C ILE A 60 9.17 3.49 -7.97
N VAL A 61 8.06 4.21 -8.01
CA VAL A 61 6.94 4.06 -7.07
C VAL A 61 6.07 2.88 -7.47
N ALA A 62 5.76 2.76 -8.77
CA ALA A 62 4.91 1.68 -9.28
C ALA A 62 5.13 1.41 -10.77
N TYR A 63 4.92 0.15 -11.16
CA TYR A 63 4.72 -0.25 -12.55
C TYR A 63 3.26 -0.60 -12.79
N PHE A 64 2.79 -0.32 -13.99
CA PHE A 64 1.52 -0.84 -14.47
C PHE A 64 1.65 -1.36 -15.91
N PRO A 65 1.05 -2.53 -16.22
CA PRO A 65 0.61 -3.54 -15.27
C PRO A 65 1.73 -3.93 -14.28
N PRO A 66 1.41 -4.35 -13.03
CA PRO A 66 2.43 -4.65 -12.04
C PRO A 66 3.41 -5.75 -12.52
N ASP A 67 4.66 -5.68 -12.08
CA ASP A 67 5.67 -6.67 -12.47
C ASP A 67 5.30 -8.09 -12.01
N GLY A 68 5.40 -9.05 -12.93
CA GLY A 68 5.02 -10.44 -12.73
C GLY A 68 3.51 -10.69 -12.59
N SER A 69 2.66 -9.70 -12.89
CA SER A 69 1.20 -9.83 -12.77
C SER A 69 0.55 -10.57 -13.95
N PHE A 70 -0.66 -11.07 -13.68
CA PHE A 70 -1.54 -11.75 -14.64
C PHE A 70 -2.93 -11.12 -14.51
N GLY A 71 -3.55 -10.74 -15.63
CA GLY A 71 -4.87 -10.12 -15.64
C GLY A 71 -5.28 -9.68 -17.05
N ASP A 72 -6.45 -9.08 -17.19
CA ASP A 72 -6.84 -8.46 -18.46
C ASP A 72 -6.17 -7.10 -18.60
N PHE A 73 -4.99 -7.12 -19.20
CA PHE A 73 -4.21 -5.93 -19.54
C PHE A 73 -4.20 -5.67 -21.05
N SER A 74 -5.09 -6.34 -21.79
CA SER A 74 -5.09 -6.32 -23.26
C SER A 74 -5.57 -4.99 -23.85
N ASN A 75 -6.27 -4.20 -23.05
CA ASN A 75 -6.77 -2.87 -23.36
C ASN A 75 -6.00 -1.75 -22.63
N CYS A 76 -4.92 -2.09 -21.93
CA CYS A 76 -4.15 -1.18 -21.09
C CYS A 76 -2.84 -0.76 -21.77
N LEU A 77 -2.45 0.50 -21.56
CA LEU A 77 -1.13 1.03 -21.89
C LEU A 77 -0.20 0.89 -20.68
N PRO A 78 1.00 0.29 -20.86
CA PRO A 78 1.97 0.14 -19.80
C PRO A 78 2.47 1.52 -19.37
N HIS A 79 2.61 1.77 -18.07
CA HIS A 79 3.15 3.01 -17.55
C HIS A 79 3.97 2.79 -16.29
N VAL A 80 4.80 3.77 -15.96
CA VAL A 80 5.63 3.79 -14.74
C VAL A 80 5.40 5.09 -13.98
N VAL A 81 5.35 4.99 -12.66
CA VAL A 81 5.22 6.12 -11.74
C VAL A 81 6.56 6.31 -11.01
N ILE A 82 7.10 7.52 -11.08
CA ILE A 82 8.42 7.90 -10.60
C ILE A 82 8.27 8.96 -9.50
N SER A 83 8.98 8.78 -8.38
CA SER A 83 8.90 9.68 -7.21
C SER A 83 9.42 11.08 -7.51
N LYS A 84 10.48 11.18 -8.33
CA LYS A 84 11.04 12.46 -8.76
C LYS A 84 10.22 13.03 -9.93
N SER A 85 9.30 13.94 -9.62
CA SER A 85 8.40 14.57 -10.57
C SER A 85 9.10 15.33 -11.71
N THR A 86 10.33 15.82 -11.50
CA THR A 86 11.10 16.52 -12.55
C THR A 86 11.80 15.60 -13.55
N LEU A 87 12.02 14.32 -13.22
CA LEU A 87 12.95 13.44 -13.92
C LEU A 87 12.75 13.37 -15.45
N PRO A 88 11.52 13.24 -15.99
CA PRO A 88 11.34 13.16 -17.44
C PRO A 88 11.73 14.43 -18.19
N TRP A 89 11.86 15.58 -17.51
CA TRP A 89 12.19 16.88 -18.11
C TRP A 89 13.59 17.41 -17.73
N GLU A 90 14.40 16.62 -17.01
CA GLU A 90 15.79 17.01 -16.69
C GLU A 90 16.71 16.97 -17.91
N ARG A 91 16.30 16.21 -18.93
CA ARG A 91 16.99 16.01 -20.22
C ARG A 91 15.95 16.01 -21.34
N THR A 92 16.40 16.09 -22.60
CA THR A 92 15.51 16.17 -23.78
C THR A 92 15.72 15.03 -24.77
N ALA A 93 14.64 14.52 -25.35
CA ALA A 93 14.72 13.60 -26.50
C ALA A 93 15.02 14.32 -27.82
N GLY A 94 14.62 15.59 -27.92
CA GLY A 94 14.82 16.43 -29.11
C GLY A 94 15.87 17.50 -28.86
N THR A 95 15.65 18.68 -29.43
CA THR A 95 16.52 19.84 -29.17
C THR A 95 16.28 20.41 -27.77
N GLU A 96 17.23 21.18 -27.24
CA GLU A 96 17.06 21.86 -25.93
C GLU A 96 15.83 22.76 -25.86
N THR A 97 15.40 23.29 -27.01
CA THR A 97 14.22 24.15 -27.15
C THR A 97 12.90 23.40 -27.29
N SER A 98 12.92 22.10 -27.65
CA SER A 98 11.67 21.34 -27.84
C SER A 98 10.98 21.03 -26.51
N GLY A 99 11.75 20.93 -25.42
CA GLY A 99 11.23 20.60 -24.09
C GLY A 99 10.57 19.22 -24.02
N THR A 100 10.89 18.35 -24.98
CA THR A 100 10.39 16.99 -25.11
C THR A 100 11.00 16.10 -24.05
N PRO A 101 10.21 15.34 -23.27
CA PRO A 101 10.75 14.46 -22.24
C PRO A 101 11.65 13.39 -22.86
N TRP A 102 12.66 12.96 -22.12
CA TRP A 102 13.68 12.01 -22.62
C TRP A 102 13.37 10.54 -22.36
N LEU A 103 12.29 10.25 -21.61
CA LEU A 103 11.90 8.90 -21.20
C LEU A 103 10.77 8.36 -22.05
N ALA A 104 10.87 7.10 -22.49
CA ALA A 104 9.80 6.41 -23.20
C ALA A 104 9.67 4.96 -22.75
N ILE A 105 8.48 4.38 -22.93
CA ILE A 105 8.23 2.96 -22.70
C ILE A 105 8.05 2.24 -24.03
N LEU A 106 8.85 1.20 -24.26
CA LEU A 106 8.70 0.29 -25.38
C LEU A 106 8.10 -1.03 -24.88
N LEU A 107 6.94 -1.41 -25.42
CA LEU A 107 6.32 -2.70 -25.14
C LEU A 107 6.69 -3.72 -26.21
N ILE A 108 7.26 -4.85 -25.77
CA ILE A 108 7.64 -5.98 -26.63
C ILE A 108 6.82 -7.20 -26.24
N ASP A 109 6.21 -7.85 -27.22
CA ASP A 109 5.42 -9.06 -27.01
C ASP A 109 6.28 -10.32 -27.10
N SER A 110 5.79 -11.43 -26.53
CA SER A 110 6.50 -12.72 -26.52
C SER A 110 6.99 -13.22 -27.89
N SER A 111 6.27 -12.91 -28.97
CA SER A 111 6.67 -13.26 -30.34
C SER A 111 7.91 -12.51 -30.83
N GLU A 112 8.26 -11.39 -30.19
CA GLU A 112 9.37 -10.51 -30.57
C GLU A 112 10.61 -10.73 -29.70
N PHE A 113 10.52 -11.50 -28.61
CA PHE A 113 11.62 -11.68 -27.65
C PHE A 113 12.92 -12.20 -28.28
N SER A 114 12.84 -13.04 -29.30
CA SER A 114 14.02 -13.56 -30.00
C SER A 114 14.81 -12.47 -30.77
N GLN A 115 14.18 -11.33 -31.04
CA GLN A 115 14.76 -10.21 -31.78
C GLN A 115 15.30 -9.12 -30.85
N VAL A 116 15.07 -9.21 -29.55
CA VAL A 116 15.43 -8.17 -28.57
C VAL A 116 16.44 -8.73 -27.60
N LYS A 117 17.53 -7.98 -27.35
CA LYS A 117 18.59 -8.39 -26.42
C LYS A 117 18.82 -7.30 -25.39
N THR A 118 18.86 -7.70 -24.11
CA THR A 118 19.40 -6.83 -23.05
C THR A 118 20.84 -7.19 -22.74
N ASP A 119 21.72 -6.20 -22.61
CA ASP A 119 23.13 -6.40 -22.30
C ASP A 119 23.63 -5.37 -21.27
N THR A 120 24.79 -5.63 -20.68
CA THR A 120 25.49 -4.67 -19.82
C THR A 120 26.75 -4.20 -20.53
N MET A 121 26.91 -2.89 -20.72
CA MET A 121 28.11 -2.33 -21.37
C MET A 121 28.64 -1.07 -20.69
N PRO A 122 29.92 -0.73 -20.89
CA PRO A 122 30.49 0.52 -20.42
C PRO A 122 29.85 1.73 -21.13
N ILE A 123 29.57 2.80 -20.40
CA ILE A 123 28.94 4.02 -20.96
C ILE A 123 29.78 4.68 -22.06
N GLY A 124 31.11 4.52 -22.02
CA GLY A 124 32.00 5.02 -23.05
C GLY A 124 31.75 4.43 -24.44
N ASN A 125 31.09 3.27 -24.52
CA ASN A 125 30.81 2.59 -25.79
C ASN A 125 29.49 3.05 -26.45
N LEU A 126 28.69 3.85 -25.76
CA LEU A 126 27.39 4.32 -26.25
C LEU A 126 27.44 5.60 -27.08
N GLY A 127 28.61 6.26 -27.14
CA GLY A 127 28.79 7.51 -27.88
C GLY A 127 28.17 8.75 -27.23
N PHE A 128 27.70 8.68 -25.99
CA PHE A 128 27.27 9.87 -25.24
C PHE A 128 28.47 10.71 -24.80
N PRO A 129 28.38 12.06 -24.82
CA PRO A 129 29.39 12.90 -24.18
C PRO A 129 29.36 12.64 -22.67
N LEU A 130 30.53 12.32 -22.10
CA LEU A 130 30.66 12.10 -20.67
C LEU A 130 30.54 13.44 -19.93
N GLU A 131 29.66 13.48 -18.92
CA GLU A 131 29.45 14.65 -18.06
C GLU A 131 30.30 14.57 -16.79
N SER A 132 30.38 15.68 -16.05
CA SER A 132 31.11 15.74 -14.79
C SER A 132 30.54 14.76 -13.74
N GLY A 133 31.22 13.62 -13.60
CA GLY A 133 30.81 12.53 -12.72
C GLY A 133 30.74 11.17 -13.43
N ASP A 134 30.63 11.18 -14.75
CA ASP A 134 30.62 9.98 -15.58
C ASP A 134 32.04 9.45 -15.80
N LYS A 135 32.24 8.15 -15.64
CA LYS A 135 33.48 7.48 -16.07
C LYS A 135 33.17 6.54 -17.22
N ALA A 136 33.98 6.56 -18.28
CA ALA A 136 33.80 5.68 -19.44
C ALA A 136 33.65 4.19 -19.08
N ALA A 137 34.24 3.76 -17.96
CA ALA A 137 34.19 2.39 -17.44
C ALA A 137 32.91 2.06 -16.63
N ASP A 138 32.09 3.05 -16.28
CA ASP A 138 30.83 2.82 -15.57
C ASP A 138 29.90 2.01 -16.46
N SER A 139 29.20 1.04 -15.88
CA SER A 139 28.32 0.14 -16.63
C SER A 139 26.90 0.66 -16.68
N CYS A 140 26.18 0.38 -17.75
CA CYS A 140 24.74 0.58 -17.88
C CYS A 140 24.06 -0.64 -18.51
N GLN A 141 22.75 -0.74 -18.35
CA GLN A 141 21.96 -1.72 -19.10
C GLN A 141 21.57 -1.12 -20.46
N THR A 142 21.49 -1.97 -21.47
CA THR A 142 21.06 -1.56 -22.82
C THR A 142 20.02 -2.49 -23.39
N LEU A 143 19.19 -1.98 -24.29
CA LEU A 143 18.22 -2.70 -25.09
C LEU A 143 18.61 -2.60 -26.56
N SER A 144 18.96 -3.73 -27.18
CA SER A 144 19.24 -3.83 -28.61
C SER A 144 18.07 -4.49 -29.34
N LEU A 145 17.57 -3.84 -30.40
CA LEU A 145 16.46 -4.33 -31.22
C LEU A 145 16.57 -3.87 -32.68
N PRO A 146 16.00 -4.61 -33.66
CA PRO A 146 16.02 -4.22 -35.06
C PRO A 146 15.41 -2.84 -35.29
N LYS A 147 16.06 -2.00 -36.11
CA LYS A 147 15.58 -0.65 -36.45
C LYS A 147 14.14 -0.64 -36.93
N LYS A 148 13.76 -1.66 -37.73
CA LYS A 148 12.40 -1.80 -38.26
C LYS A 148 11.34 -1.95 -37.17
N ILE A 149 11.63 -2.72 -36.12
CA ILE A 149 10.72 -2.87 -34.97
C ILE A 149 10.68 -1.56 -34.20
N LEU A 150 11.86 -0.98 -33.90
CA LEU A 150 11.96 0.27 -33.17
C LEU A 150 11.12 1.38 -33.83
N ASP A 151 11.27 1.57 -35.14
CA ASP A 151 10.53 2.60 -35.90
C ASP A 151 9.03 2.38 -35.91
N SER A 152 8.58 1.15 -35.74
CA SER A 152 7.16 0.81 -35.72
C SER A 152 6.52 1.14 -34.37
N ILE A 153 7.27 1.01 -33.27
CA ILE A 153 6.75 1.09 -31.90
C ILE A 153 7.15 2.35 -31.15
N ILE A 154 8.27 3.00 -31.51
CA ILE A 154 8.75 4.19 -30.82
C ILE A 154 7.72 5.33 -30.94
N PRO A 155 7.47 6.10 -29.88
CA PRO A 155 6.68 7.32 -29.98
C PRO A 155 7.29 8.31 -30.98
N LEU A 156 6.50 9.23 -31.52
CA LEU A 156 7.03 10.39 -32.28
C LEU A 156 7.39 11.52 -31.32
N GLU A 157 8.27 12.44 -31.75
CA GLU A 157 8.65 13.59 -30.91
C GLU A 157 7.43 14.42 -30.46
N SER A 158 6.43 14.58 -31.35
CA SER A 158 5.16 15.25 -31.07
C SER A 158 4.30 14.53 -30.02
N GLU A 159 4.38 13.21 -29.95
CA GLU A 159 3.60 12.37 -29.05
C GLU A 159 4.21 12.26 -27.64
N MET A 160 5.54 12.41 -27.52
CA MET A 160 6.27 12.23 -26.26
C MET A 160 5.72 13.10 -25.12
N ASN A 161 5.35 14.35 -25.42
CA ASN A 161 4.72 15.23 -24.44
C ASN A 161 3.37 14.68 -23.97
N ARG A 162 2.55 14.09 -24.86
CA ARG A 162 1.24 13.51 -24.50
C ARG A 162 1.37 12.28 -23.61
N LEU A 163 2.47 11.55 -23.74
CA LEU A 163 2.75 10.32 -23.00
C LEU A 163 3.42 10.55 -21.64
N THR A 164 3.67 11.80 -21.26
CA THR A 164 4.37 12.15 -20.02
C THR A 164 3.67 13.31 -19.30
N HIS A 165 3.39 13.15 -18.01
CA HIS A 165 2.74 14.16 -17.19
C HIS A 165 3.09 13.99 -15.72
N VAL A 166 2.70 14.96 -14.91
CA VAL A 166 2.79 14.89 -13.45
C VAL A 166 1.42 14.59 -12.87
N ARG A 167 1.41 13.81 -11.79
CA ARG A 167 0.23 13.38 -11.09
C ARG A 167 0.33 13.75 -9.61
N LEU A 168 -0.70 14.42 -9.10
CA LEU A 168 -0.84 14.76 -7.68
C LEU A 168 -1.94 13.90 -7.06
N VAL A 169 -1.61 13.14 -6.01
CA VAL A 169 -2.53 12.20 -5.33
C VAL A 169 -2.33 12.19 -3.82
N GLU A 170 -3.43 12.04 -3.09
CA GLU A 170 -3.40 11.86 -1.63
C GLU A 170 -2.87 10.46 -1.26
N THR A 171 -1.84 10.39 -0.40
CA THR A 171 -1.12 9.12 -0.13
C THR A 171 -1.42 8.49 1.23
N SER A 172 -2.29 9.12 2.03
CA SER A 172 -2.51 8.78 3.44
C SER A 172 -3.22 7.44 3.71
N ASP A 173 -3.97 6.88 2.76
CA ASP A 173 -4.75 5.64 2.94
C ASP A 173 -3.99 4.34 2.56
N LYS A 174 -2.69 4.40 2.27
CA LYS A 174 -1.90 3.25 1.78
C LYS A 174 -1.48 2.26 2.87
N ALA A 175 -1.22 1.00 2.48
CA ALA A 175 -0.66 -0.03 3.36
C ALA A 175 0.79 0.27 3.82
N THR A 176 1.52 1.08 3.05
CA THR A 176 2.94 1.45 3.24
C THR A 176 3.17 2.96 3.39
N ALA A 177 2.15 3.76 3.71
CA ALA A 177 2.29 5.23 3.77
C ALA A 177 3.41 5.66 4.74
N THR A 178 4.43 6.34 4.21
CA THR A 178 5.57 6.89 4.98
C THR A 178 5.46 8.39 5.23
N GLU A 179 4.65 9.14 4.48
CA GLU A 179 4.56 10.61 4.55
C GLU A 179 3.11 11.13 4.48
N GLU A 180 2.87 12.32 5.06
CA GLU A 180 1.57 13.00 5.08
C GLU A 180 1.46 14.01 3.92
N GLY A 181 0.35 13.97 3.17
CA GLY A 181 -0.02 14.96 2.16
C GLY A 181 -0.09 14.42 0.73
N PRO A 182 -0.43 15.30 -0.23
CA PRO A 182 -0.46 14.94 -1.64
C PRO A 182 0.97 14.68 -2.14
N GLY A 183 1.20 13.46 -2.62
CA GLY A 183 2.44 13.09 -3.31
C GLY A 183 2.40 13.55 -4.76
N GLU A 184 3.49 14.15 -5.23
CA GLU A 184 3.69 14.54 -6.62
C GLU A 184 4.57 13.52 -7.33
N PHE A 185 4.09 12.96 -8.44
CA PHE A 185 4.78 11.88 -9.16
C PHE A 185 4.86 12.16 -10.65
N ALA A 186 5.97 11.81 -11.29
CA ALA A 186 6.06 11.76 -12.75
C ALA A 186 5.48 10.45 -13.28
N VAL A 187 4.72 10.51 -14.37
CA VAL A 187 4.13 9.35 -15.02
C VAL A 187 4.56 9.32 -16.49
N VAL A 188 5.16 8.22 -16.91
CA VAL A 188 5.52 7.95 -18.32
C VAL A 188 4.65 6.80 -18.80
N VAL A 189 3.97 6.97 -19.93
CA VAL A 189 3.00 6.03 -20.51
C VAL A 189 3.53 5.52 -21.86
N GLY A 190 3.36 4.23 -22.13
CA GLY A 190 3.64 3.65 -23.44
C GLY A 190 2.55 3.97 -24.46
N ASN A 191 2.85 3.82 -25.74
CA ASN A 191 1.91 4.00 -26.85
C ASN A 191 1.41 2.67 -27.42
N ARG A 192 1.73 1.52 -26.83
CA ARG A 192 1.38 0.19 -27.34
C ARG A 192 0.66 -0.64 -26.28
N ILE A 193 -0.47 -1.25 -26.64
CA ILE A 193 -1.23 -2.19 -25.78
C ILE A 193 -0.69 -3.61 -25.89
N GLY A 194 -0.86 -4.40 -24.83
CA GLY A 194 -0.42 -5.80 -24.79
C GLY A 194 -1.31 -6.72 -25.62
N LYS A 195 -0.73 -7.76 -26.21
CA LYS A 195 -1.49 -8.75 -26.96
C LYS A 195 -2.25 -9.71 -26.02
N PRO A 196 -3.57 -9.92 -26.21
CA PRO A 196 -4.32 -10.90 -25.42
C PRO A 196 -3.72 -12.31 -25.51
N GLY A 197 -3.68 -13.03 -24.39
CA GLY A 197 -3.12 -14.37 -24.24
C GLY A 197 -1.60 -14.44 -24.36
N SER A 198 -0.88 -13.33 -24.22
CA SER A 198 0.57 -13.27 -24.35
C SER A 198 1.23 -12.59 -23.15
N VAL A 199 2.47 -13.00 -22.87
CA VAL A 199 3.38 -12.25 -22.03
C VAL A 199 3.93 -11.07 -22.83
N SER A 200 4.01 -9.91 -22.20
CA SER A 200 4.66 -8.72 -22.74
C SER A 200 5.68 -8.19 -21.73
N THR A 201 6.73 -7.54 -22.21
CA THR A 201 7.75 -6.88 -21.38
C THR A 201 7.84 -5.42 -21.78
N ALA A 202 7.67 -4.53 -20.80
CA ALA A 202 7.81 -3.10 -20.98
C ALA A 202 9.25 -2.69 -20.58
N TYR A 203 9.85 -1.84 -21.41
CA TYR A 203 11.20 -1.33 -21.23
C TYR A 203 11.15 0.19 -21.13
N LEU A 204 11.54 0.74 -19.97
CA LEU A 204 11.78 2.18 -19.80
C LEU A 204 13.15 2.51 -20.37
N VAL A 205 13.17 3.25 -21.48
CA VAL A 205 14.39 3.58 -22.23
C VAL A 205 14.66 5.08 -22.24
N SER A 206 15.94 5.42 -22.38
CA SER A 206 16.39 6.78 -22.69
C SER A 206 16.30 7.03 -24.19
N LEU A 207 15.64 8.13 -24.56
CA LEU A 207 15.65 8.71 -25.89
C LEU A 207 16.47 10.00 -25.96
N GLU A 208 17.42 10.21 -25.04
CA GLU A 208 18.22 11.44 -24.97
C GLU A 208 18.89 11.77 -26.32
N GLY A 209 18.49 12.89 -26.93
CA GLY A 209 18.96 13.33 -28.25
C GLY A 209 18.59 12.41 -29.41
N TYR A 210 17.58 11.55 -29.28
CA TYR A 210 17.12 10.65 -30.34
C TYR A 210 16.54 11.41 -31.54
N TYR A 211 15.77 12.47 -31.30
CA TYR A 211 15.17 13.31 -32.35
C TYR A 211 16.01 14.54 -32.69
N ASP A 212 17.08 14.82 -31.93
CA ASP A 212 17.98 15.92 -32.23
C ASP A 212 18.83 15.59 -33.46
N PRO A 213 18.75 16.38 -34.55
CA PRO A 213 19.55 16.17 -35.76
C PRO A 213 21.07 16.15 -35.53
N LEU A 214 21.56 16.79 -34.46
CA LEU A 214 22.99 16.83 -34.10
C LEU A 214 23.44 15.59 -33.32
N MET A 215 22.50 14.89 -32.68
CA MET A 215 22.80 13.78 -31.77
C MET A 215 22.27 12.43 -32.24
N ASN A 216 21.33 12.40 -33.18
CA ASN A 216 20.64 11.20 -33.63
C ASN A 216 21.56 10.15 -34.31
N SER A 217 22.75 10.57 -34.77
CA SER A 217 23.74 9.68 -35.41
C SER A 217 24.19 8.53 -34.50
N ARG A 218 24.02 8.67 -33.17
CA ARG A 218 24.29 7.62 -32.18
C ARG A 218 23.31 6.45 -32.24
N TYR A 219 22.13 6.67 -32.77
CA TYR A 219 21.08 5.65 -32.91
C TYR A 219 21.07 5.00 -34.30
N THR A 220 22.21 5.03 -34.98
CA THR A 220 22.38 4.35 -36.26
C THR A 220 22.42 2.83 -36.06
N PRO A 221 21.81 2.04 -36.96
CA PRO A 221 21.84 0.59 -36.85
C PRO A 221 23.26 0.05 -36.94
N ASP A 222 23.58 -0.94 -36.10
CA ASP A 222 24.84 -1.66 -36.16
C ASP A 222 24.93 -2.59 -37.38
N SER A 223 26.02 -3.35 -37.48
CA SER A 223 26.23 -4.32 -38.58
C SER A 223 25.13 -5.41 -38.69
N THR A 224 24.34 -5.61 -37.64
CA THR A 224 23.22 -6.56 -37.60
C THR A 224 21.87 -5.88 -37.91
N GLY A 225 21.86 -4.57 -38.15
CA GLY A 225 20.66 -3.77 -38.37
C GLY A 225 19.90 -3.41 -37.08
N SER A 226 20.54 -3.56 -35.92
CA SER A 226 19.95 -3.32 -34.60
C SER A 226 20.39 -1.97 -34.04
N VAL A 227 19.49 -1.27 -33.35
CA VAL A 227 19.79 -0.06 -32.59
C VAL A 227 19.89 -0.41 -31.12
N THR A 228 20.83 0.24 -30.43
CA THR A 228 21.01 0.08 -28.99
C THR A 228 20.52 1.32 -28.25
N LEU A 229 19.62 1.13 -27.30
CA LEU A 229 19.10 2.17 -26.41
C LEU A 229 19.59 1.91 -24.98
N VAL A 230 19.70 2.95 -24.17
CA VAL A 230 19.97 2.80 -22.74
C VAL A 230 18.68 2.34 -22.06
N LEU A 231 18.80 1.28 -21.26
CA LEU A 231 17.70 0.68 -20.50
C LEU A 231 17.80 1.13 -19.04
N LEU A 232 16.75 1.79 -18.55
CA LEU A 232 16.68 2.28 -17.17
C LEU A 232 15.97 1.28 -16.27
N SER A 233 14.86 0.72 -16.73
CA SER A 233 14.12 -0.33 -16.02
C SER A 233 13.32 -1.20 -16.99
N LYS A 234 12.95 -2.41 -16.54
CA LYS A 234 12.05 -3.31 -17.27
C LYS A 234 11.16 -4.09 -16.31
N TRP A 235 9.96 -4.43 -16.75
CA TRP A 235 9.01 -5.29 -16.03
C TRP A 235 8.18 -6.11 -17.02
N SER A 236 7.65 -7.24 -16.57
CA SER A 236 6.89 -8.16 -17.41
C SER A 236 5.50 -8.41 -16.82
N PHE A 237 4.51 -8.63 -17.68
CA PHE A 237 3.15 -8.97 -17.28
C PHE A 237 2.50 -9.87 -18.33
N SER A 238 1.42 -10.55 -17.95
CA SER A 238 0.63 -11.39 -18.86
C SER A 238 -0.78 -10.84 -19.02
N ALA A 239 -1.15 -10.51 -20.26
CA ALA A 239 -2.51 -10.14 -20.61
C ALA A 239 -3.31 -11.43 -20.85
N GLU A 240 -4.01 -11.95 -19.84
CA GLU A 240 -4.81 -13.18 -19.91
C GLU A 240 -6.29 -12.89 -20.25
N SER A 241 -7.03 -13.91 -20.68
CA SER A 241 -8.45 -13.77 -21.06
C SER A 241 -9.35 -13.24 -19.93
N GLU A 242 -10.50 -12.67 -20.31
CA GLU A 242 -11.50 -12.03 -19.42
C GLU A 242 -11.83 -12.80 -18.12
N GLN A 243 -11.65 -14.14 -18.10
CA GLN A 243 -11.98 -15.02 -16.97
C GLN A 243 -11.20 -14.74 -15.67
N PHE A 244 -10.11 -13.96 -15.73
CA PHE A 244 -9.24 -13.67 -14.59
C PHE A 244 -9.12 -12.17 -14.27
N THR A 245 -10.08 -11.35 -14.68
CA THR A 245 -10.05 -9.92 -14.33
C THR A 245 -10.27 -9.70 -12.83
N PHE A 246 -9.72 -8.62 -12.28
CA PHE A 246 -9.92 -8.23 -10.88
C PHE A 246 -11.41 -8.21 -10.52
N LYS A 247 -12.24 -7.59 -11.36
CA LYS A 247 -13.70 -7.56 -11.21
C LYS A 247 -14.29 -8.94 -11.10
N GLN A 248 -13.92 -9.87 -11.99
CA GLN A 248 -14.46 -11.21 -11.97
C GLN A 248 -13.99 -11.99 -10.74
N LEU A 249 -12.72 -11.91 -10.38
CA LEU A 249 -12.17 -12.59 -9.20
C LEU A 249 -12.87 -12.11 -7.92
N VAL A 250 -12.95 -10.79 -7.72
CA VAL A 250 -13.57 -10.20 -6.52
C VAL A 250 -15.09 -10.40 -6.50
N SER A 251 -15.78 -10.27 -7.64
CA SER A 251 -17.24 -10.48 -7.69
C SER A 251 -17.64 -11.95 -7.46
N ASN A 252 -16.76 -12.90 -7.83
CA ASN A 252 -17.02 -14.34 -7.71
C ASN A 252 -16.49 -14.95 -6.40
N LEU A 253 -16.03 -14.13 -5.44
CA LEU A 253 -15.61 -14.62 -4.13
C LEU A 253 -16.75 -15.41 -3.46
N LYS A 254 -16.38 -16.57 -2.89
CA LYS A 254 -17.26 -17.39 -2.07
C LYS A 254 -17.65 -16.60 -0.82
N ARG A 255 -18.95 -16.41 -0.66
CA ARG A 255 -19.57 -15.62 0.40
C ARG A 255 -20.40 -16.45 1.38
N VAL A 256 -20.42 -17.78 1.23
CA VAL A 256 -21.20 -18.69 2.08
C VAL A 256 -20.26 -19.64 2.82
N PRO A 257 -20.27 -19.66 4.18
CA PRO A 257 -20.88 -18.64 5.05
C PRO A 257 -20.24 -17.26 4.83
N SER A 258 -20.97 -16.19 5.13
CA SER A 258 -20.48 -14.81 4.99
C SER A 258 -19.54 -14.43 6.13
N THR A 259 -19.68 -15.09 7.27
CA THR A 259 -18.84 -14.89 8.45
C THR A 259 -17.75 -15.95 8.58
N LEU A 260 -16.67 -15.64 9.29
CA LEU A 260 -15.56 -16.57 9.51
C LEU A 260 -15.97 -17.71 10.46
N ARG A 261 -16.49 -18.79 9.88
CA ARG A 261 -16.91 -20.00 10.61
C ARG A 261 -16.81 -21.21 9.71
N LEU A 262 -16.87 -22.41 10.32
CA LEU A 262 -17.01 -23.63 9.55
C LEU A 262 -18.32 -23.59 8.74
N PRO A 263 -18.34 -24.16 7.52
CA PRO A 263 -19.57 -24.35 6.77
C PRO A 263 -20.53 -25.25 7.56
N ASP A 264 -21.82 -25.12 7.26
CA ASP A 264 -22.84 -25.94 7.91
C ASP A 264 -22.56 -27.44 7.64
N LEU A 265 -22.47 -28.25 8.70
CA LEU A 265 -22.14 -29.67 8.61
C LEU A 265 -23.41 -30.52 8.75
N PRO A 266 -23.94 -31.10 7.66
CA PRO A 266 -25.16 -31.90 7.72
C PRO A 266 -24.94 -33.15 8.58
N GLY A 267 -25.96 -33.50 9.39
CA GLY A 267 -25.94 -34.67 10.27
C GLY A 267 -25.51 -34.39 11.72
N LEU A 268 -25.12 -33.15 12.05
CA LEU A 268 -24.89 -32.74 13.44
C LEU A 268 -26.19 -32.46 14.20
N SER A 269 -26.13 -32.57 15.53
CA SER A 269 -27.22 -32.13 16.41
C SER A 269 -27.43 -30.61 16.28
N ALA A 270 -28.65 -30.13 16.56
CA ALA A 270 -28.97 -28.71 16.50
C ALA A 270 -28.04 -27.86 17.40
N ILE A 271 -27.64 -28.41 18.56
CA ILE A 271 -26.71 -27.75 19.49
C ILE A 271 -25.32 -27.61 18.86
N ALA A 272 -24.76 -28.69 18.32
CA ALA A 272 -23.45 -28.65 17.68
C ALA A 272 -23.45 -27.74 16.43
N GLN A 273 -24.55 -27.76 15.66
CA GLN A 273 -24.73 -26.87 14.53
C GLN A 273 -24.78 -25.40 14.94
N ASN A 274 -25.45 -25.07 16.05
CA ASN A 274 -25.47 -23.72 16.59
C ASN A 274 -24.10 -23.27 17.08
N MET A 275 -23.32 -24.16 17.71
CA MET A 275 -21.94 -23.86 18.11
C MET A 275 -21.06 -23.50 16.90
N ILE A 276 -21.16 -24.26 15.81
CA ILE A 276 -20.48 -23.95 14.54
C ILE A 276 -20.95 -22.61 13.97
N LYS A 277 -22.26 -22.33 13.99
CA LYS A 277 -22.82 -21.03 13.56
C LYS A 277 -22.27 -19.87 14.39
N SER A 278 -21.98 -20.09 15.66
CA SER A 278 -21.35 -19.14 16.57
C SER A 278 -19.82 -19.07 16.46
N GLY A 279 -19.21 -19.76 15.49
CA GLY A 279 -17.78 -19.72 15.18
C GLY A 279 -16.93 -20.75 15.94
N TYR A 280 -17.54 -21.59 16.77
CA TYR A 280 -16.80 -22.63 17.48
C TYR A 280 -16.50 -23.83 16.59
N LEU A 281 -15.33 -24.43 16.79
CA LEU A 281 -14.95 -25.70 16.20
C LEU A 281 -14.49 -26.68 17.28
N PRO A 282 -14.73 -27.99 17.09
CA PRO A 282 -14.25 -29.00 18.01
C PRO A 282 -12.77 -29.28 17.73
N LEU A 283 -11.92 -29.24 18.76
CA LEU A 283 -10.52 -29.61 18.68
C LEU A 283 -10.20 -30.77 19.64
N PRO A 284 -9.33 -31.71 19.24
CA PRO A 284 -8.78 -32.69 20.16
C PRO A 284 -8.04 -32.00 21.30
N HIS A 285 -8.39 -32.32 22.53
CA HIS A 285 -7.82 -31.72 23.74
C HIS A 285 -7.22 -32.81 24.63
N ARG A 286 -5.97 -32.59 25.07
CA ARG A 286 -5.30 -33.43 26.08
C ARG A 286 -5.33 -32.72 27.41
N LEU A 287 -5.99 -33.32 28.40
CA LEU A 287 -6.04 -32.81 29.76
C LEU A 287 -4.67 -33.00 30.44
N ARG A 288 -4.42 -32.23 31.51
CA ARG A 288 -3.15 -32.30 32.27
C ARG A 288 -2.83 -33.68 32.81
N GLN A 289 -3.85 -34.49 33.11
CA GLN A 289 -3.69 -35.87 33.59
C GLN A 289 -3.39 -36.88 32.48
N GLY A 290 -3.36 -36.44 31.21
CA GLY A 290 -3.08 -37.30 30.04
C GLY A 290 -4.32 -37.80 29.31
N ASP A 291 -5.51 -37.60 29.88
CA ASP A 291 -6.77 -37.96 29.26
C ASP A 291 -7.00 -37.20 27.94
N LYS A 292 -7.69 -37.84 27.01
CA LYS A 292 -8.05 -37.28 25.71
C LYS A 292 -9.54 -36.97 25.68
N THR A 293 -9.87 -35.74 25.33
CA THR A 293 -11.25 -35.27 25.15
C THR A 293 -11.35 -34.40 23.90
N VAL A 294 -12.54 -33.86 23.64
CA VAL A 294 -12.77 -32.82 22.64
C VAL A 294 -13.17 -31.55 23.38
N SER A 295 -12.74 -30.40 22.90
CA SER A 295 -13.12 -29.12 23.48
C SER A 295 -13.42 -28.11 22.38
N TRP A 296 -14.32 -27.19 22.68
CA TRP A 296 -14.64 -26.08 21.81
C TRP A 296 -13.51 -25.06 21.82
N TYR A 297 -13.16 -24.59 20.64
CA TYR A 297 -12.28 -23.46 20.44
C TYR A 297 -12.88 -22.50 19.43
N ARG A 298 -12.66 -21.20 19.65
CA ARG A 298 -12.99 -20.11 18.74
C ARG A 298 -11.91 -19.04 18.84
N GLY A 299 -11.45 -18.57 17.69
CA GLY A 299 -10.49 -17.47 17.60
C GLY A 299 -11.11 -16.10 17.89
N PRO A 300 -10.34 -15.01 17.73
CA PRO A 300 -10.82 -13.65 17.97
C PRO A 300 -11.79 -13.11 16.92
N LEU A 301 -11.87 -13.76 15.75
CA LEU A 301 -12.65 -13.30 14.61
C LEU A 301 -14.03 -13.99 14.63
N VAL A 302 -15.03 -13.34 15.21
CA VAL A 302 -16.32 -13.97 15.55
C VAL A 302 -17.49 -13.50 14.67
N PRO A 303 -18.53 -14.33 14.48
CA PRO A 303 -19.64 -13.99 13.58
C PRO A 303 -20.68 -13.02 14.15
N TYR A 304 -20.53 -12.58 15.41
CA TYR A 304 -21.50 -11.72 16.12
C TYR A 304 -20.83 -10.92 17.25
N SER A 305 -21.47 -9.85 17.71
CA SER A 305 -21.03 -9.08 18.88
C SER A 305 -21.05 -9.92 20.16
N VAL A 306 -19.91 -10.08 20.81
CA VAL A 306 -19.80 -10.81 22.09
C VAL A 306 -19.81 -9.81 23.24
N PRO A 307 -20.71 -9.95 24.25
CA PRO A 307 -20.68 -9.09 25.41
C PRO A 307 -19.39 -9.32 26.23
N ILE A 308 -18.89 -8.26 26.86
CA ILE A 308 -17.76 -8.37 27.78
C ILE A 308 -18.26 -9.10 29.04
N THR A 309 -17.68 -10.25 29.33
CA THR A 309 -18.07 -11.13 30.44
C THR A 309 -16.89 -11.51 31.34
N THR A 310 -15.66 -11.32 30.87
CA THR A 310 -14.44 -11.64 31.62
C THR A 310 -13.93 -10.44 32.39
N SER A 311 -13.44 -10.68 33.62
CA SER A 311 -12.67 -9.72 34.39
C SER A 311 -11.20 -10.15 34.43
N PHE A 312 -10.30 -9.16 34.46
CA PHE A 312 -8.86 -9.38 34.47
C PHE A 312 -8.20 -8.51 35.53
N PRO A 313 -7.08 -8.94 36.13
CA PRO A 313 -6.24 -10.08 35.74
C PRO A 313 -6.76 -11.46 36.17
N ALA A 314 -6.52 -12.48 35.33
CA ALA A 314 -6.77 -13.88 35.68
C ALA A 314 -5.57 -14.47 36.45
N SER A 315 -5.80 -15.33 37.42
CA SER A 315 -4.73 -15.99 38.18
C SER A 315 -3.94 -17.01 37.34
N SER A 316 -4.61 -17.67 36.39
CA SER A 316 -4.01 -18.66 35.48
C SER A 316 -4.90 -18.87 34.24
N SER A 317 -4.39 -19.55 33.22
CA SER A 317 -5.14 -19.94 32.02
C SER A 317 -6.42 -20.72 32.35
N ASP A 318 -6.38 -21.58 33.37
CA ASP A 318 -7.47 -22.49 33.71
C ASP A 318 -8.71 -21.75 34.23
N GLU A 319 -8.52 -20.57 34.86
CA GLU A 319 -9.62 -19.72 35.33
C GLU A 319 -10.52 -19.25 34.18
N LEU A 320 -9.96 -19.18 32.96
CA LEU A 320 -10.65 -18.78 31.74
C LEU A 320 -11.21 -19.97 30.95
N THR A 321 -11.12 -21.19 31.50
CA THR A 321 -11.75 -22.37 30.92
C THR A 321 -13.22 -22.40 31.31
N SER A 322 -14.10 -22.40 30.32
CA SER A 322 -15.54 -22.55 30.56
C SER A 322 -15.97 -24.00 30.36
N TYR A 323 -16.90 -24.49 31.19
CA TYR A 323 -17.45 -25.84 31.08
C TYR A 323 -18.93 -25.78 30.75
N ASP A 324 -19.30 -26.32 29.59
CA ASP A 324 -20.71 -26.50 29.22
C ASP A 324 -21.24 -27.76 29.90
N SER A 325 -21.88 -27.58 31.05
CA SER A 325 -22.43 -28.68 31.84
C SER A 325 -23.56 -29.44 31.14
N ASN A 326 -24.23 -28.82 30.16
CA ASN A 326 -25.34 -29.45 29.45
C ASN A 326 -24.85 -30.45 28.41
N ASN A 327 -23.69 -30.19 27.80
CA ASN A 327 -23.11 -31.03 26.75
C ASN A 327 -21.85 -31.80 27.21
N GLY A 328 -21.31 -31.49 28.39
CA GLY A 328 -20.14 -32.16 28.95
C GLY A 328 -18.83 -31.82 28.24
N VAL A 329 -18.71 -30.60 27.67
CA VAL A 329 -17.58 -30.20 26.84
C VAL A 329 -16.96 -28.91 27.37
N PHE A 330 -15.63 -28.83 27.39
CA PHE A 330 -14.91 -27.60 27.73
C PHE A 330 -14.88 -26.62 26.56
N ASN A 331 -14.84 -25.33 26.87
CA ASN A 331 -14.51 -24.25 25.95
C ASN A 331 -13.20 -23.61 26.40
N LEU A 332 -12.19 -23.69 25.54
CA LEU A 332 -10.82 -23.27 25.82
C LEU A 332 -10.46 -21.93 25.20
N SER A 333 -11.38 -21.27 24.52
CA SER A 333 -11.07 -20.09 23.67
C SER A 333 -10.25 -19.02 24.39
N TYR A 334 -10.68 -18.63 25.60
CA TYR A 334 -10.02 -17.60 26.40
C TYR A 334 -8.78 -18.12 27.14
N SER A 335 -8.81 -19.35 27.65
CA SER A 335 -7.63 -20.01 28.22
C SER A 335 -6.47 -20.12 27.23
N ALA A 336 -6.78 -20.44 25.97
CA ALA A 336 -5.81 -20.58 24.89
C ALA A 336 -5.25 -19.22 24.46
N ALA A 337 -6.10 -18.19 24.41
CA ALA A 337 -5.68 -16.82 24.15
C ALA A 337 -4.70 -16.32 25.23
N TRP A 338 -5.04 -16.53 26.50
CA TRP A 338 -4.19 -16.15 27.63
C TRP A 338 -2.83 -16.86 27.59
N GLU A 339 -2.83 -18.17 27.35
CA GLU A 339 -1.57 -18.91 27.24
C GLU A 339 -0.72 -18.44 26.05
N LEU A 340 -1.36 -18.21 24.90
CA LEU A 340 -0.68 -17.66 23.72
C LEU A 340 -0.04 -16.31 24.02
N GLY A 341 -0.75 -15.42 24.73
CA GLY A 341 -0.25 -14.09 25.10
C GLY A 341 1.01 -14.18 25.94
N ARG A 342 1.00 -15.08 26.93
CA ARG A 342 2.16 -15.35 27.78
C ARG A 342 3.36 -15.84 26.96
N LEU A 343 3.13 -16.78 26.04
CA LEU A 343 4.17 -17.34 25.18
C LEU A 343 4.75 -16.28 24.22
N LEU A 344 3.90 -15.48 23.57
CA LEU A 344 4.33 -14.38 22.68
C LEU A 344 5.10 -13.31 23.45
N GLY A 345 4.65 -12.98 24.67
CA GLY A 345 5.36 -12.05 25.54
C GLY A 345 6.75 -12.56 25.91
N LEU A 346 6.87 -13.85 26.28
CA LEU A 346 8.15 -14.50 26.62
C LEU A 346 9.10 -14.61 25.41
N GLN A 347 8.56 -14.75 24.20
CA GLN A 347 9.34 -14.75 22.97
C GLN A 347 9.95 -13.36 22.69
N SER A 348 9.25 -12.28 23.08
CA SER A 348 9.72 -10.90 22.90
C SER A 348 10.65 -10.46 24.03
N ARG A 349 11.97 -10.51 23.78
CA ARG A 349 12.98 -10.11 24.77
C ARG A 349 12.84 -8.65 25.21
N SER A 350 12.57 -7.74 24.29
CA SER A 350 12.40 -6.31 24.58
C SER A 350 11.21 -6.07 25.51
N PHE A 351 10.06 -6.64 25.17
CA PHE A 351 8.83 -6.57 25.97
C PHE A 351 9.02 -7.21 27.36
N SER A 352 9.50 -8.46 27.42
CA SER A 352 9.68 -9.19 28.68
C SER A 352 10.62 -8.45 29.66
N MET A 353 11.73 -7.89 29.17
CA MET A 353 12.66 -7.13 30.00
C MET A 353 12.07 -5.79 30.47
N ALA A 354 11.36 -5.08 29.59
CA ALA A 354 10.68 -3.83 29.93
C ALA A 354 9.59 -4.09 30.99
N LEU A 355 8.76 -5.11 30.79
CA LEU A 355 7.71 -5.50 31.72
C LEU A 355 8.27 -5.90 33.09
N TYR A 356 9.34 -6.71 33.13
CA TYR A 356 10.00 -7.06 34.38
C TYR A 356 10.52 -5.84 35.14
N ARG A 357 11.22 -4.93 34.44
CA ARG A 357 11.79 -3.71 35.04
C ARG A 357 10.70 -2.77 35.55
N TRP A 358 9.63 -2.60 34.77
CA TRP A 358 8.48 -1.79 35.14
C TRP A 358 7.74 -2.38 36.36
N LYS A 359 7.44 -3.69 36.38
CA LYS A 359 6.82 -4.32 37.56
C LYS A 359 7.71 -4.22 38.80
N LEU A 360 9.04 -4.34 38.64
CA LEU A 360 9.99 -4.16 39.74
C LEU A 360 10.02 -2.72 40.26
N SER A 361 9.95 -1.71 39.37
CA SER A 361 9.88 -0.31 39.80
C SER A 361 8.58 0.01 40.53
N GLN A 362 7.45 -0.54 40.06
CA GLN A 362 6.16 -0.37 40.76
C GLN A 362 6.19 -0.98 42.15
N LYS A 363 6.72 -2.20 42.30
CA LYS A 363 6.88 -2.83 43.62
C LYS A 363 7.74 -1.99 44.57
N ARG A 364 8.85 -1.41 44.07
CA ARG A 364 9.70 -0.53 44.88
C ARG A 364 8.97 0.74 45.31
N GLN A 365 8.21 1.35 44.41
CA GLN A 365 7.41 2.53 44.73
C GLN A 365 6.32 2.24 45.75
N ASP A 366 5.62 1.11 45.62
CA ASP A 366 4.60 0.68 46.58
C ASP A 366 5.20 0.48 47.98
N ILE A 367 6.39 -0.13 48.08
CA ILE A 367 7.11 -0.31 49.35
C ILE A 367 7.52 1.04 49.95
N LEU A 368 8.12 1.93 49.14
CA LEU A 368 8.54 3.26 49.60
C LEU A 368 7.34 4.11 50.01
N ALA A 369 6.22 4.02 49.31
CA ALA A 369 4.98 4.71 49.65
C ALA A 369 4.40 4.20 50.97
N ALA A 370 4.38 2.88 51.18
CA ALA A 370 3.95 2.28 52.44
C ALA A 370 4.86 2.67 53.62
N GLU A 371 6.19 2.69 53.41
CA GLU A 371 7.16 3.15 54.40
C GLU A 371 6.95 4.63 54.75
N LYS A 372 6.83 5.50 53.75
CA LYS A 372 6.52 6.93 53.94
C LYS A 372 5.20 7.15 54.68
N GLN A 373 4.16 6.38 54.38
CA GLN A 373 2.88 6.45 55.09
C GLN A 373 3.02 6.05 56.56
N LEU A 374 3.77 4.98 56.85
CA LEU A 374 4.01 4.53 58.22
C LEU A 374 4.82 5.56 59.02
N ILE A 375 5.87 6.13 58.42
CA ILE A 375 6.66 7.21 59.00
C ILE A 375 5.77 8.43 59.26
N SER A 376 4.96 8.86 58.28
CA SER A 376 4.03 9.97 58.43
C SER A 376 3.05 9.77 59.61
N GLN A 377 2.52 8.55 59.78
CA GLN A 377 1.65 8.21 60.90
C GLN A 377 2.38 8.24 62.25
N LEU A 378 3.62 7.75 62.31
CA LEU A 378 4.42 7.76 63.54
C LEU A 378 4.80 9.18 63.99
N PHE A 379 5.07 10.09 63.06
CA PHE A 379 5.52 11.45 63.35
C PHE A 379 4.41 12.52 63.29
N GLY A 380 3.19 12.16 62.87
CA GLY A 380 2.06 13.09 62.77
C GLY A 380 2.23 14.17 61.68
N ASP A 381 3.15 13.97 60.74
CA ASP A 381 3.46 14.92 59.66
C ASP A 381 3.06 14.33 58.31
N SER A 382 2.00 14.88 57.72
CA SER A 382 1.46 14.46 56.42
C SER A 382 2.31 14.88 55.23
N SER A 383 3.25 15.81 55.41
CA SER A 383 4.15 16.26 54.32
C SER A 383 5.17 15.18 53.90
N LEU A 384 5.46 14.23 54.79
CA LEU A 384 6.37 13.11 54.55
C LEU A 384 5.77 12.00 53.66
N ALA A 385 4.46 12.01 53.43
CA ALA A 385 3.75 11.01 52.62
C ALA A 385 3.64 11.38 51.13
N ALA A 386 4.25 12.48 50.68
CA ALA A 386 4.17 12.93 49.29
C ALA A 386 4.77 11.88 48.32
N PRO A 387 4.03 11.49 47.25
CA PRO A 387 4.55 10.56 46.26
C PRO A 387 5.66 11.20 45.44
N ASP A 388 6.76 10.47 45.23
CA ASP A 388 7.77 10.87 44.26
C ASP A 388 7.24 10.55 42.84
N THR A 389 7.19 11.53 41.95
CA THR A 389 6.87 11.31 40.53
C THR A 389 8.01 10.54 39.89
N ALA A 390 7.80 9.25 39.64
CA ALA A 390 8.83 8.41 39.06
C ALA A 390 8.95 8.57 37.53
N ASN A 391 10.19 8.75 37.08
CA ASN A 391 10.58 8.70 35.67
C ASN A 391 10.74 7.24 35.23
N GLY A 392 9.79 6.73 34.44
CA GLY A 392 9.81 5.38 33.87
C GLY A 392 9.12 5.29 32.50
N SER A 393 9.13 6.39 31.74
CA SER A 393 8.45 6.52 30.43
C SER A 393 8.84 5.42 29.45
N ASP A 394 10.14 5.17 29.30
CA ASP A 394 10.66 4.37 28.20
C ASP A 394 10.20 2.90 28.25
N TRP A 395 10.06 2.32 29.45
CA TRP A 395 9.55 0.95 29.58
C TRP A 395 8.06 0.87 29.33
N GLN A 396 7.30 1.88 29.77
CA GLN A 396 5.87 1.96 29.54
C GLN A 396 5.58 2.10 28.05
N ASP A 397 6.36 2.89 27.32
CA ASP A 397 6.23 3.05 25.87
C ASP A 397 6.47 1.75 25.13
N ILE A 398 7.51 0.98 25.49
CA ILE A 398 7.79 -0.35 24.92
C ILE A 398 6.63 -1.32 25.21
N ILE A 399 6.10 -1.31 26.44
CA ILE A 399 4.98 -2.17 26.85
C ILE A 399 3.71 -1.81 26.06
N ASN A 400 3.40 -0.51 25.99
CA ASN A 400 2.19 0.00 25.34
C ASN A 400 2.22 -0.19 23.82
N ASP A 401 3.36 0.05 23.16
CA ASP A 401 3.55 -0.22 21.73
C ASP A 401 3.34 -1.71 21.41
N TRP A 402 3.99 -2.58 22.19
CA TRP A 402 3.89 -4.02 21.96
C TRP A 402 2.48 -4.55 22.23
N LEU A 403 1.84 -4.14 23.34
CA LEU A 403 0.47 -4.54 23.65
C LEU A 403 -0.56 -3.92 22.70
N GLY A 404 -0.33 -2.70 22.20
CA GLY A 404 -1.15 -2.06 21.19
C GLY A 404 -1.09 -2.78 19.84
N LYS A 405 0.10 -3.28 19.45
CA LYS A 405 0.23 -4.15 18.27
C LYS A 405 -0.48 -5.49 18.47
N LEU A 406 -0.33 -6.08 19.66
CA LEU A 406 -0.97 -7.35 20.00
C LEU A 406 -2.50 -7.25 20.04
N SER A 407 -3.07 -6.12 20.48
CA SER A 407 -4.52 -5.89 20.50
C SER A 407 -5.11 -5.84 19.09
N LEU A 408 -4.31 -5.47 18.07
CA LEU A 408 -4.64 -5.57 16.65
C LEU A 408 -4.28 -6.93 16.03
N LEU A 409 -3.98 -7.93 16.86
CA LEU A 409 -3.61 -9.29 16.48
C LEU A 409 -2.25 -9.40 15.75
N ILE A 410 -1.39 -8.37 15.82
CA ILE A 410 -0.09 -8.39 15.14
C ILE A 410 0.82 -9.40 15.87
N GLY A 411 1.41 -10.32 15.11
CA GLY A 411 2.21 -11.42 15.66
C GLY A 411 1.40 -12.63 16.15
N VAL A 412 0.06 -12.60 16.10
CA VAL A 412 -0.77 -13.77 16.40
C VAL A 412 -0.64 -14.81 15.28
N PRO A 413 -0.30 -16.08 15.58
CA PRO A 413 -0.17 -17.11 14.55
C PRO A 413 -1.48 -17.36 13.79
N PHE A 414 -1.38 -17.57 12.47
CA PHE A 414 -2.53 -17.71 11.59
C PHE A 414 -3.54 -18.78 12.05
N PHE A 415 -3.07 -19.92 12.58
CA PHE A 415 -3.94 -21.00 13.07
C PHE A 415 -4.78 -20.64 14.32
N TYR A 416 -4.48 -19.55 15.03
CA TYR A 416 -5.37 -19.03 16.07
C TYR A 416 -6.48 -18.15 15.50
N LEU A 417 -6.26 -17.56 14.32
CA LEU A 417 -7.22 -16.72 13.59
C LEU A 417 -8.16 -17.57 12.72
N VAL A 418 -7.59 -18.51 11.96
CA VAL A 418 -8.29 -19.43 11.06
C VAL A 418 -7.82 -20.86 11.35
N PRO A 419 -8.42 -21.53 12.35
CA PRO A 419 -7.96 -22.85 12.82
C PRO A 419 -8.20 -24.00 11.84
N ASP A 420 -9.13 -23.83 10.90
CA ASP A 420 -9.50 -24.85 9.91
C ASP A 420 -9.63 -24.20 8.53
N GLU A 421 -9.03 -24.82 7.50
CA GLU A 421 -8.99 -24.25 6.15
C GLU A 421 -10.39 -24.03 5.54
N ARG A 422 -11.39 -24.83 5.97
CA ARG A 422 -12.77 -24.74 5.46
C ARG A 422 -13.44 -23.44 5.88
N MET A 423 -12.90 -22.76 6.91
CA MET A 423 -13.37 -21.44 7.33
C MET A 423 -12.98 -20.35 6.32
N LEU A 424 -11.86 -20.51 5.60
CA LEU A 424 -11.34 -19.57 4.61
C LEU A 424 -10.80 -20.31 3.35
N PRO A 425 -11.69 -20.92 2.55
CA PRO A 425 -11.30 -21.62 1.33
C PRO A 425 -10.73 -20.65 0.27
N LEU A 426 -10.10 -21.20 -0.77
CA LEU A 426 -9.65 -20.41 -1.91
C LEU A 426 -10.80 -19.62 -2.55
N GLU A 427 -10.49 -18.38 -2.95
CA GLU A 427 -11.43 -17.41 -3.51
C GLU A 427 -12.62 -17.17 -2.57
N SER A 428 -12.35 -16.72 -1.34
CA SER A 428 -13.39 -16.44 -0.35
C SER A 428 -13.14 -15.18 0.47
N ILE A 429 -14.25 -14.59 0.91
CA ILE A 429 -14.28 -13.42 1.78
C ILE A 429 -15.10 -13.74 3.02
N ARG A 430 -14.64 -13.29 4.19
CA ARG A 430 -15.29 -13.52 5.48
C ARG A 430 -15.31 -12.24 6.29
N PHE A 431 -16.48 -11.93 6.83
CA PHE A 431 -16.69 -10.79 7.72
C PHE A 431 -16.72 -11.26 9.17
N PHE A 432 -16.30 -10.42 10.10
CA PHE A 432 -16.30 -10.74 11.52
C PHE A 432 -16.38 -9.48 12.39
N GLU A 433 -16.72 -9.68 13.65
CA GLU A 433 -16.43 -8.76 14.74
C GLU A 433 -15.28 -9.32 15.58
N LEU A 434 -14.51 -8.45 16.22
CA LEU A 434 -13.40 -8.83 17.08
C LEU A 434 -13.93 -9.17 18.49
N ASP A 435 -13.64 -10.37 19.00
CA ASP A 435 -14.01 -10.79 20.36
C ASP A 435 -13.08 -10.13 21.38
N THR A 436 -13.56 -9.06 22.01
CA THR A 436 -12.81 -8.31 23.03
C THR A 436 -12.40 -9.19 24.21
N ASN A 437 -13.20 -10.17 24.62
CA ASN A 437 -12.81 -11.05 25.73
C ASN A 437 -11.60 -11.92 25.34
N TRP A 438 -11.52 -12.35 24.07
CA TRP A 438 -10.38 -13.11 23.56
C TRP A 438 -9.12 -12.24 23.52
N VAL A 439 -9.24 -11.00 23.02
CA VAL A 439 -8.13 -10.05 22.95
C VAL A 439 -7.66 -9.64 24.36
N ASP A 440 -8.58 -9.38 25.28
CA ASP A 440 -8.25 -9.05 26.67
C ASP A 440 -7.59 -10.23 27.39
N SER A 441 -8.04 -11.46 27.11
CA SER A 441 -7.37 -12.68 27.59
C SER A 441 -5.93 -12.77 27.09
N LEU A 442 -5.72 -12.50 25.79
CA LEU A 442 -4.40 -12.48 25.16
C LEU A 442 -3.49 -11.43 25.81
N ILE A 443 -4.00 -10.21 26.01
CA ILE A 443 -3.27 -9.11 26.64
C ILE A 443 -2.93 -9.43 28.11
N ASP A 444 -3.90 -9.92 28.90
CA ASP A 444 -3.63 -10.30 30.29
C ASP A 444 -2.63 -11.46 30.39
N GLY A 445 -2.70 -12.41 29.46
CA GLY A 445 -1.73 -13.49 29.32
C GLY A 445 -0.30 -12.98 29.12
N ALA A 446 -0.11 -12.04 28.20
CA ALA A 446 1.20 -11.40 28.00
C ALA A 446 1.64 -10.59 29.22
N PHE A 447 0.71 -9.89 29.86
CA PHE A 447 0.97 -9.12 31.08
C PHE A 447 1.21 -10.01 32.30
N SER A 448 0.85 -11.29 32.26
CA SER A 448 1.03 -12.25 33.37
C SER A 448 2.48 -12.63 33.63
N ILE A 449 3.43 -12.24 32.78
CA ILE A 449 4.85 -12.52 33.00
C ILE A 449 5.29 -11.90 34.34
N GLY A 450 5.89 -12.73 35.19
CA GLY A 450 6.28 -12.36 36.55
C GLY A 450 5.14 -12.40 37.59
N ARG A 451 3.93 -12.86 37.23
CA ARG A 451 2.82 -13.13 38.14
C ARG A 451 2.95 -14.55 38.69
N SER A 452 3.58 -14.71 39.84
CA SER A 452 3.82 -16.03 40.44
C SER A 452 3.16 -16.22 41.81
N THR A 453 2.80 -15.12 42.48
CA THR A 453 2.19 -15.14 43.81
C THR A 453 0.86 -14.38 43.83
N ALA A 454 0.05 -14.62 44.86
CA ALA A 454 -1.17 -13.84 45.09
C ALA A 454 -0.87 -12.32 45.24
N GLY A 455 0.28 -11.98 45.83
CA GLY A 455 0.73 -10.59 45.93
C GLY A 455 1.02 -9.95 44.56
N ASP A 456 1.59 -10.72 43.62
CA ASP A 456 1.80 -10.24 42.24
C ASP A 456 0.48 -10.01 41.53
N LEU A 457 -0.49 -10.90 41.70
CA LEU A 457 -1.84 -10.75 41.15
C LEU A 457 -2.52 -9.48 41.69
N THR A 458 -2.45 -9.24 43.01
CA THR A 458 -2.99 -8.01 43.63
C THR A 458 -2.30 -6.74 43.12
N ASN A 459 -0.99 -6.80 42.85
CA ASN A 459 -0.29 -5.65 42.26
C ASN A 459 -0.73 -5.40 40.81
N ASP A 460 -0.84 -6.46 39.99
CA ASP A 460 -1.33 -6.35 38.62
C ASP A 460 -2.77 -5.80 38.58
N GLN A 461 -3.64 -6.16 39.54
CA GLN A 461 -5.01 -5.64 39.66
C GLN A 461 -5.06 -4.10 39.73
N LYS A 462 -4.08 -3.45 40.37
CA LYS A 462 -4.01 -1.99 40.47
C LYS A 462 -3.76 -1.31 39.12
N THR A 463 -3.05 -1.97 38.22
CA THR A 463 -2.56 -1.39 36.95
C THR A 463 -3.17 -2.01 35.69
N ALA A 464 -3.89 -3.13 35.80
CA ALA A 464 -4.38 -3.86 34.65
C ALA A 464 -5.30 -3.02 33.76
N THR A 465 -6.15 -2.19 34.36
CA THR A 465 -7.06 -1.28 33.62
C THR A 465 -6.28 -0.18 32.88
N SER A 466 -5.30 0.45 33.52
CA SER A 466 -4.53 1.53 32.89
C SER A 466 -3.66 1.01 31.74
N ILE A 467 -3.04 -0.16 31.90
CA ILE A 467 -2.26 -0.81 30.83
C ILE A 467 -3.16 -1.19 29.64
N ARG A 468 -4.34 -1.75 29.88
CA ARG A 468 -5.29 -2.06 28.80
C ARG A 468 -5.74 -0.80 28.06
N GLN A 469 -6.09 0.25 28.80
CA GLN A 469 -6.46 1.54 28.20
C GLN A 469 -5.31 2.11 27.37
N ALA A 470 -4.08 2.09 27.88
CA ALA A 470 -2.90 2.55 27.16
C ALA A 470 -2.65 1.73 25.89
N ALA A 471 -2.77 0.40 25.94
CA ALA A 471 -2.65 -0.46 24.76
C ALA A 471 -3.69 -0.13 23.69
N ILE A 472 -4.95 0.13 24.08
CA ILE A 472 -5.99 0.56 23.14
C ILE A 472 -5.64 1.92 22.54
N GLN A 473 -5.21 2.90 23.34
CA GLN A 473 -4.80 4.21 22.83
C GLN A 473 -3.65 4.10 21.83
N THR A 474 -2.63 3.31 22.15
CA THR A 474 -1.51 3.06 21.24
C THR A 474 -1.97 2.37 19.97
N SER A 475 -2.91 1.42 20.05
CA SER A 475 -3.46 0.76 18.85
C SER A 475 -4.12 1.73 17.86
N LEU A 476 -4.75 2.79 18.36
CA LEU A 476 -5.36 3.84 17.53
C LEU A 476 -4.33 4.71 16.84
N ALA A 477 -3.09 4.74 17.33
CA ALA A 477 -1.98 5.52 16.79
C ALA A 477 -1.06 4.71 15.87
N ILE A 478 -1.19 3.37 15.82
CA ILE A 478 -0.37 2.49 14.96
C ILE A 478 -0.52 2.89 13.49
N ARG A 479 -1.74 3.25 13.07
CA ARG A 479 -2.01 3.87 11.77
C ARG A 479 -2.40 5.33 12.01
N LYS A 480 -1.49 6.27 11.69
CA LYS A 480 -1.81 7.70 11.69
C LYS A 480 -2.91 7.94 10.64
N SER A 481 -4.02 8.59 11.03
CA SER A 481 -5.13 8.92 10.13
C SER A 481 -5.05 10.38 9.68
N SER A 482 -5.36 10.66 8.41
CA SER A 482 -5.28 11.97 7.76
C SER A 482 -6.47 12.91 7.98
N SER A 483 -7.29 12.71 9.02
CA SER A 483 -8.45 13.58 9.25
C SER A 483 -8.70 13.90 10.73
N ASP A 484 -8.59 15.19 10.99
CA ASP A 484 -9.16 16.02 12.06
C ASP A 484 -8.57 16.08 13.47
N ALA A 485 -8.45 17.36 13.86
CA ALA A 485 -8.15 17.95 15.15
C ALA A 485 -8.72 17.18 16.35
N ASN A 486 -7.82 16.76 17.23
CA ASN A 486 -8.04 16.47 18.65
C ASN A 486 -9.51 16.29 19.08
N PRO A 487 -10.05 15.07 18.96
CA PRO A 487 -10.84 14.49 20.02
C PRO A 487 -9.94 13.48 20.74
N THR A 488 -9.88 13.56 22.07
CA THR A 488 -9.28 12.52 22.92
C THR A 488 -9.72 11.14 22.38
N PRO A 489 -8.81 10.22 22.00
CA PRO A 489 -9.23 9.04 21.27
C PRO A 489 -10.11 8.19 22.19
N GLN A 490 -11.42 8.15 21.93
CA GLN A 490 -12.29 7.26 22.67
C GLN A 490 -12.13 5.86 22.08
N ALA A 491 -11.86 4.88 22.95
CA ALA A 491 -11.74 3.49 22.55
C ALA A 491 -12.98 3.05 21.74
N PRO A 492 -12.81 2.48 20.54
CA PRO A 492 -13.95 2.05 19.73
C PRO A 492 -14.70 0.95 20.47
N GLN A 493 -16.01 1.11 20.63
CA GLN A 493 -16.84 0.13 21.32
C GLN A 493 -16.95 -1.20 20.54
N LYS A 494 -16.72 -1.16 19.23
CA LYS A 494 -16.73 -2.33 18.34
C LYS A 494 -15.58 -2.24 17.34
N ILE A 495 -14.95 -3.37 17.06
CA ILE A 495 -14.01 -3.53 15.95
C ILE A 495 -14.57 -4.61 15.04
N ALA A 496 -14.82 -4.25 13.79
CA ALA A 496 -15.27 -5.16 12.76
C ALA A 496 -14.16 -5.34 11.72
N GLY A 497 -14.24 -6.40 10.93
CA GLY A 497 -13.20 -6.65 9.95
C GLY A 497 -13.60 -7.61 8.85
N VAL A 498 -12.67 -7.74 7.92
CA VAL A 498 -12.76 -8.65 6.78
C VAL A 498 -11.44 -9.39 6.64
N ILE A 499 -11.53 -10.68 6.33
CA ILE A 499 -10.40 -11.49 5.89
C ILE A 499 -10.75 -12.05 4.51
N LEU A 500 -9.81 -11.87 3.57
CA LEU A 500 -9.97 -12.21 2.17
C LEU A 500 -8.84 -13.16 1.77
N ARG A 501 -9.20 -14.28 1.15
CA ARG A 501 -8.27 -15.19 0.49
C ARG A 501 -8.58 -15.27 -1.00
N SER A 502 -7.72 -14.71 -1.84
CA SER A 502 -7.97 -14.65 -3.28
C SER A 502 -6.68 -14.44 -4.07
N SER A 503 -6.64 -15.01 -5.27
CA SER A 503 -5.65 -14.67 -6.30
C SER A 503 -5.64 -13.17 -6.63
N ALA A 504 -6.75 -12.45 -6.44
CA ALA A 504 -6.79 -11.00 -6.57
C ALA A 504 -5.86 -10.29 -5.57
N VAL A 505 -5.70 -10.82 -4.36
CA VAL A 505 -4.74 -10.28 -3.37
C VAL A 505 -3.31 -10.46 -3.86
N SER A 506 -3.03 -11.61 -4.48
CA SER A 506 -1.69 -11.91 -5.01
C SER A 506 -1.35 -11.19 -6.32
N GLY A 507 -2.35 -10.94 -7.17
CA GLY A 507 -2.21 -10.26 -8.45
C GLY A 507 -2.17 -8.74 -8.30
N TRP A 508 -2.84 -8.20 -7.29
CA TRP A 508 -2.87 -6.77 -6.97
C TRP A 508 -2.53 -6.52 -5.49
N PRO A 509 -1.24 -6.65 -5.08
CA PRO A 509 -0.82 -6.50 -3.68
C PRO A 509 -1.16 -5.14 -3.05
N ASN A 510 -1.27 -4.09 -3.90
CA ASN A 510 -1.57 -2.71 -3.50
C ASN A 510 -3.07 -2.37 -3.56
N LEU A 511 -3.96 -3.38 -3.61
CA LEU A 511 -5.41 -3.14 -3.58
C LEU A 511 -5.82 -2.33 -2.34
N GLU A 512 -6.87 -1.52 -2.49
CA GLU A 512 -7.45 -0.73 -1.41
C GLU A 512 -8.70 -1.43 -0.87
N ILE A 513 -8.80 -1.52 0.46
CA ILE A 513 -10.01 -2.01 1.15
C ILE A 513 -10.49 -0.94 2.11
N ARG A 514 -11.68 -0.40 1.85
CA ARG A 514 -12.29 0.67 2.66
C ARG A 514 -13.58 0.16 3.29
N GLY A 515 -13.76 0.44 4.58
CA GLY A 515 -14.96 0.09 5.33
C GLY A 515 -15.81 1.30 5.64
N TYR A 516 -17.15 1.14 5.61
CA TYR A 516 -18.10 2.22 5.87
C TYR A 516 -19.17 1.81 6.88
N ALA A 517 -19.59 2.77 7.71
CA ALA A 517 -20.67 2.62 8.69
C ALA A 517 -22.06 2.69 8.04
N THR A 518 -22.19 3.48 6.98
CA THR A 518 -23.43 3.68 6.24
C THR A 518 -23.26 3.15 4.82
N PRO A 519 -24.07 2.17 4.38
CA PRO A 519 -23.99 1.65 3.03
C PRO A 519 -24.46 2.69 2.00
N GLN A 520 -23.87 2.66 0.81
CA GLN A 520 -24.30 3.45 -0.34
C GLN A 520 -25.75 3.13 -0.72
N LYS A 521 -26.50 4.16 -1.14
CA LYS A 521 -27.90 4.01 -1.56
C LYS A 521 -28.02 3.41 -2.95
N ASP A 522 -27.14 3.81 -3.86
CA ASP A 522 -27.02 3.34 -5.23
C ASP A 522 -25.57 3.53 -5.72
N ALA A 523 -25.28 3.14 -6.97
CA ALA A 523 -23.94 3.22 -7.55
C ALA A 523 -23.42 4.67 -7.73
N ASN A 524 -24.31 5.67 -7.73
CA ASN A 524 -23.95 7.08 -7.97
C ASN A 524 -23.75 7.87 -6.66
N ASN A 525 -24.24 7.35 -5.53
CA ASN A 525 -24.10 7.96 -4.21
C ASN A 525 -23.02 7.27 -3.39
N LEU A 526 -21.80 7.79 -3.45
CA LEU A 526 -20.66 7.24 -2.69
C LEU A 526 -20.94 7.21 -1.18
N ALA A 527 -20.46 6.16 -0.50
CA ALA A 527 -20.50 6.11 0.95
C ALA A 527 -19.65 7.24 1.57
N THR A 528 -20.23 7.94 2.55
CA THR A 528 -19.63 9.11 3.21
C THR A 528 -18.99 8.79 4.54
N ASP A 529 -19.50 7.78 5.24
CA ASP A 529 -19.13 7.48 6.63
C ASP A 529 -18.02 6.42 6.69
N GLN A 530 -16.83 6.78 6.19
CA GLN A 530 -15.66 5.89 6.17
C GLN A 530 -15.19 5.59 7.60
N LEU A 531 -15.00 4.31 7.90
CA LEU A 531 -14.47 3.84 9.18
C LEU A 531 -12.94 4.00 9.23
N LYS A 532 -12.40 4.35 10.39
CA LYS A 532 -10.96 4.35 10.62
C LYS A 532 -10.42 2.92 10.53
N CYS A 533 -9.50 2.68 9.59
CA CYS A 533 -8.79 1.42 9.48
C CYS A 533 -7.70 1.33 10.57
N LEU A 534 -7.79 0.30 11.41
CA LEU A 534 -6.84 0.04 12.50
C LEU A 534 -5.67 -0.84 12.05
N ARG A 535 -5.94 -1.83 11.18
CA ARG A 535 -4.94 -2.72 10.61
C ARG A 535 -5.36 -3.13 9.21
N MET A 536 -4.42 -3.13 8.28
CA MET A 536 -4.53 -3.74 6.95
C MET A 536 -3.21 -4.43 6.66
N ASP A 537 -3.21 -5.75 6.56
CA ASP A 537 -1.96 -6.54 6.57
C ASP A 537 -2.09 -7.82 5.74
N HIS A 538 -1.06 -8.15 4.98
CA HIS A 538 -0.96 -9.39 4.20
C HIS A 538 -0.44 -10.51 5.11
N LEU A 539 -1.30 -11.45 5.48
CA LEU A 539 -0.92 -12.62 6.28
C LEU A 539 -0.20 -13.69 5.45
N SER A 540 -0.39 -13.67 4.13
CA SER A 540 0.35 -14.43 3.12
C SER A 540 0.11 -13.81 1.73
N LYS A 541 0.75 -14.31 0.66
CA LYS A 541 0.64 -13.74 -0.69
C LYS A 541 -0.81 -13.61 -1.20
N ASP A 542 -1.70 -14.51 -0.79
CA ASP A 542 -3.10 -14.55 -1.21
C ASP A 542 -4.09 -14.18 -0.10
N VAL A 543 -3.63 -13.82 1.12
CA VAL A 543 -4.50 -13.56 2.28
C VAL A 543 -4.23 -12.18 2.88
N ILE A 544 -5.28 -11.35 2.93
CA ILE A 544 -5.26 -10.03 3.55
C ILE A 544 -6.29 -9.93 4.69
N LEU A 545 -5.91 -9.27 5.79
CA LEU A 545 -6.73 -9.01 6.97
C LEU A 545 -6.91 -7.50 7.16
N CYS A 546 -8.15 -7.06 7.32
CA CYS A 546 -8.47 -5.67 7.65
C CYS A 546 -9.31 -5.57 8.93
N LEU A 547 -8.96 -4.62 9.81
CA LEU A 547 -9.67 -4.25 11.02
C LEU A 547 -10.10 -2.79 10.96
N PHE A 548 -11.36 -2.49 11.26
CA PHE A 548 -11.97 -1.17 11.24
C PHE A 548 -12.58 -0.82 12.60
N ALA A 549 -12.39 0.41 13.05
CA ALA A 549 -12.98 0.94 14.26
C ALA A 549 -14.45 1.33 14.00
N GLY A 550 -15.40 0.53 14.50
CA GLY A 550 -16.84 0.77 14.36
C GLY A 550 -17.60 -0.42 13.78
N GLU A 551 -18.88 -0.20 13.50
CA GLU A 551 -19.76 -1.20 12.91
C GLU A 551 -19.66 -1.17 11.39
N LEU A 552 -19.25 -2.30 10.80
CA LEU A 552 -19.05 -2.42 9.35
C LEU A 552 -20.35 -2.79 8.63
N ARG A 553 -20.82 -1.90 7.74
CA ARG A 553 -22.01 -2.11 6.90
C ARG A 553 -21.69 -2.22 5.41
N GLN A 554 -20.58 -1.66 4.96
CA GLN A 554 -20.10 -1.81 3.58
C GLN A 554 -18.57 -1.96 3.55
N ILE A 555 -18.08 -2.81 2.65
CA ILE A 555 -16.67 -2.90 2.27
C ILE A 555 -16.54 -2.62 0.78
N ASP A 556 -15.68 -1.69 0.41
CA ASP A 556 -15.26 -1.47 -0.96
C ASP A 556 -13.87 -2.07 -1.17
N ILE A 557 -13.72 -2.87 -2.22
CA ILE A 557 -12.45 -3.43 -2.69
C ILE A 557 -12.20 -2.87 -4.09
N GLN A 558 -11.10 -2.16 -4.25
CA GLN A 558 -10.73 -1.52 -5.51
C GLN A 558 -9.23 -1.61 -5.75
N LEU A 559 -8.80 -1.46 -7.00
CA LEU A 559 -7.38 -1.25 -7.30
C LEU A 559 -6.93 0.09 -6.67
N PRO A 560 -5.63 0.30 -6.41
CA PRO A 560 -5.16 1.56 -5.88
C PRO A 560 -5.67 2.73 -6.72
N SER A 561 -6.01 3.83 -6.06
CA SER A 561 -6.38 5.09 -6.71
C SER A 561 -5.25 5.59 -7.62
N GLU A 562 -4.00 5.34 -7.26
CA GLU A 562 -2.79 5.51 -8.09
C GLU A 562 -2.75 4.58 -9.32
N GLY A 563 -3.54 3.51 -9.30
CA GLY A 563 -3.81 2.60 -10.41
C GLY A 563 -4.95 3.05 -11.32
N VAL A 564 -5.25 4.36 -11.36
CA VAL A 564 -5.78 4.98 -12.57
C VAL A 564 -4.81 4.62 -13.68
N HIS A 565 -5.23 3.67 -14.50
CA HIS A 565 -4.43 3.17 -15.58
C HIS A 565 -4.83 3.84 -16.87
N PHE A 566 -3.90 3.87 -17.82
CA PHE A 566 -4.15 4.41 -19.14
C PHE A 566 -4.60 3.25 -20.02
N GLY A 567 -5.68 3.45 -20.75
CA GLY A 567 -6.26 2.37 -21.52
C GLY A 567 -7.43 2.80 -22.36
N LEU A 568 -8.06 1.79 -22.94
CA LEU A 568 -9.20 1.88 -23.81
C LEU A 568 -10.30 0.95 -23.30
N ASP A 569 -11.54 1.30 -23.60
CA ASP A 569 -12.64 0.37 -23.47
C ASP A 569 -12.57 -0.68 -24.58
N PHE A 570 -12.90 -1.92 -24.28
CA PHE A 570 -13.01 -2.97 -25.29
C PHE A 570 -14.33 -3.71 -25.16
N ASN A 571 -15.16 -3.60 -26.21
CA ASN A 571 -16.36 -4.41 -26.38
C ASN A 571 -16.47 -4.81 -27.85
N GLN A 572 -15.80 -5.90 -28.23
CA GLN A 572 -15.56 -6.35 -29.62
C GLN A 572 -14.66 -5.41 -30.46
N THR A 573 -14.77 -4.10 -30.24
CA THR A 573 -13.90 -3.05 -30.80
C THR A 573 -13.39 -2.16 -29.68
N PHE A 574 -12.23 -1.53 -29.88
CA PHE A 574 -11.71 -0.53 -28.95
C PHE A 574 -12.48 0.78 -29.07
N SER A 575 -12.83 1.36 -27.93
CA SER A 575 -13.45 2.68 -27.82
C SER A 575 -12.84 3.45 -26.66
N LYS A 576 -13.21 4.72 -26.54
CA LYS A 576 -12.89 5.52 -25.36
C LYS A 576 -14.05 6.41 -24.97
N GLU A 577 -14.54 6.25 -23.75
CA GLU A 577 -15.43 7.22 -23.13
C GLU A 577 -14.65 8.45 -22.67
N LEU A 578 -15.08 9.64 -23.09
CA LEU A 578 -14.42 10.90 -22.78
C LEU A 578 -15.07 11.59 -21.58
N ARG A 579 -14.26 12.40 -20.90
CA ARG A 579 -14.63 13.17 -19.71
C ARG A 579 -14.86 14.64 -20.06
N ASP A 580 -15.75 15.28 -19.32
CA ASP A 580 -15.92 16.72 -19.35
C ASP A 580 -14.69 17.45 -18.74
N PRO A 581 -14.61 18.79 -18.81
CA PRO A 581 -13.53 19.55 -18.20
C PRO A 581 -13.40 19.43 -16.67
N ASN A 582 -14.44 18.94 -15.98
CA ASN A 582 -14.42 18.69 -14.53
C ASN A 582 -13.95 17.26 -14.20
N GLY A 583 -13.73 16.41 -15.20
CA GLY A 583 -13.27 15.02 -15.06
C GLY A 583 -14.40 14.00 -14.95
N ASP A 584 -15.65 14.42 -15.05
CA ASP A 584 -16.81 13.54 -14.97
C ASP A 584 -17.05 12.84 -16.32
N LEU A 585 -17.40 11.54 -16.28
CA LEU A 585 -17.72 10.79 -17.49
C LEU A 585 -19.04 11.28 -18.07
N GLU A 586 -19.05 11.63 -19.36
CA GLU A 586 -20.27 11.92 -20.09
C GLU A 586 -20.63 10.75 -21.02
N THR A 587 -21.75 10.09 -20.74
CA THR A 587 -22.22 8.90 -21.49
C THR A 587 -22.47 9.15 -22.98
N ASN A 588 -22.46 10.40 -23.45
CA ASN A 588 -22.67 10.76 -24.85
C ASN A 588 -21.36 11.07 -25.63
N LEU A 589 -20.21 11.13 -24.95
CA LEU A 589 -18.92 11.47 -25.56
C LEU A 589 -18.05 10.22 -25.75
N ILE A 590 -18.49 9.31 -26.60
CA ILE A 590 -17.75 8.07 -26.91
C ILE A 590 -17.03 8.20 -28.25
N LEU A 591 -15.75 7.82 -28.26
CA LEU A 591 -14.92 7.69 -29.45
C LEU A 591 -14.79 6.20 -29.81
N ASN A 592 -15.47 5.77 -30.87
CA ASN A 592 -15.59 4.35 -31.24
C ASN A 592 -14.50 3.83 -32.18
N ASN A 593 -13.67 4.72 -32.74
CA ASN A 593 -12.68 4.37 -33.75
C ASN A 593 -11.30 4.82 -33.29
N ILE A 594 -10.64 3.99 -32.49
CA ILE A 594 -9.31 4.33 -31.96
C ILE A 594 -8.26 4.20 -33.07
N PRO A 595 -7.45 5.24 -33.35
CA PRO A 595 -6.48 5.21 -34.42
C PRO A 595 -5.23 4.42 -33.99
N PHE A 596 -5.07 3.23 -34.57
CA PHE A 596 -3.84 2.44 -34.47
C PHE A 596 -2.94 2.66 -35.69
N ARG A 597 -1.63 2.46 -35.50
CA ARG A 597 -0.66 2.36 -36.60
C ARG A 597 -0.76 0.99 -37.27
N ASP A 598 -0.02 0.82 -38.36
CA ASP A 598 0.07 -0.46 -39.08
C ASP A 598 0.64 -1.60 -38.23
N TYR A 599 1.42 -1.26 -37.20
CA TYR A 599 2.00 -2.23 -36.27
C TYR A 599 1.04 -2.55 -35.13
N SER A 600 0.89 -3.84 -34.82
CA SER A 600 -0.15 -4.33 -33.91
C SER A 600 -0.09 -3.68 -32.53
N GLY A 601 -1.23 -3.14 -32.08
CA GLY A 601 -1.42 -2.57 -30.76
C GLY A 601 -0.78 -1.20 -30.56
N VAL A 602 -0.11 -0.61 -31.56
CA VAL A 602 0.52 0.72 -31.42
C VAL A 602 -0.49 1.81 -31.74
N LEU A 603 -0.78 2.67 -30.76
CA LEU A 603 -1.64 3.83 -30.93
C LEU A 603 -0.94 4.93 -31.72
N ASN A 604 -1.71 5.60 -32.59
CA ASN A 604 -1.31 6.87 -33.16
C ASN A 604 -1.81 7.99 -32.23
N VAL A 605 -0.92 8.42 -31.32
CA VAL A 605 -1.28 9.31 -30.21
C VAL A 605 -1.64 10.71 -30.72
N ASP A 606 -0.98 11.19 -31.77
CA ASP A 606 -1.30 12.48 -32.40
C ASP A 606 -2.69 12.47 -33.05
N LEU A 607 -3.01 11.42 -33.82
CA LEU A 607 -4.35 11.29 -34.41
C LEU A 607 -5.41 11.14 -33.32
N LEU A 608 -5.15 10.31 -32.30
CA LEU A 608 -6.09 10.11 -31.19
C LEU A 608 -6.35 11.43 -30.46
N ALA A 609 -5.30 12.20 -30.14
CA ALA A 609 -5.45 13.51 -29.52
C ALA A 609 -6.29 14.47 -30.39
N ASN A 610 -6.05 14.49 -31.71
CA ASN A 610 -6.82 15.34 -32.63
C ASN A 610 -8.30 14.94 -32.69
N GLU A 611 -8.61 13.64 -32.72
CA GLU A 611 -10.00 13.17 -32.69
C GLU A 611 -10.69 13.49 -31.37
N ILE A 612 -9.98 13.38 -30.23
CA ILE A 612 -10.48 13.81 -28.91
C ILE A 612 -10.77 15.32 -28.90
N ILE A 613 -9.84 16.15 -29.39
CA ILE A 613 -10.01 17.61 -29.48
C ILE A 613 -11.26 17.96 -30.29
N GLN A 614 -11.45 17.31 -31.44
CA GLN A 614 -12.63 17.51 -32.29
C GLN A 614 -13.92 17.07 -31.60
N LYS A 615 -13.90 15.92 -30.93
CA LYS A 615 -15.07 15.36 -30.24
C LYS A 615 -15.50 16.22 -29.04
N LEU A 616 -14.54 16.76 -28.29
CA LEU A 616 -14.77 17.66 -27.16
C LEU A 616 -15.04 19.12 -27.56
N ASN A 617 -14.80 19.47 -28.83
CA ASN A 617 -14.91 20.84 -29.36
C ASN A 617 -14.07 21.85 -28.55
N VAL A 618 -12.83 21.48 -28.21
CA VAL A 618 -11.86 22.33 -27.49
C VAL A 618 -10.79 22.87 -28.44
N SER A 619 -10.12 23.97 -28.06
CA SER A 619 -8.96 24.45 -28.83
C SER A 619 -7.75 23.55 -28.60
N ALA A 620 -6.98 23.29 -29.66
CA ALA A 620 -5.75 22.50 -29.59
C ALA A 620 -4.73 23.07 -28.57
N ASP A 621 -4.68 24.40 -28.41
CA ASP A 621 -3.78 25.08 -27.47
C ASP A 621 -4.11 24.79 -25.99
N HIS A 622 -5.37 24.44 -25.70
CA HIS A 622 -5.83 24.10 -24.36
C HIS A 622 -5.79 22.59 -24.08
N PHE A 623 -5.44 21.78 -25.07
CA PHE A 623 -5.32 20.34 -24.93
C PHE A 623 -3.86 19.96 -24.72
N THR A 624 -3.43 19.93 -23.45
CA THR A 624 -2.06 19.61 -23.05
C THR A 624 -1.91 18.12 -22.72
N SER A 625 -0.73 17.70 -22.24
CA SER A 625 -0.52 16.33 -21.75
C SER A 625 -1.40 16.01 -20.54
N ALA A 626 -1.73 17.00 -19.70
CA ALA A 626 -2.64 16.82 -18.57
C ALA A 626 -4.06 16.46 -19.03
N GLN A 627 -4.61 17.20 -20.01
CA GLN A 627 -5.92 16.88 -20.56
C GLN A 627 -5.91 15.55 -21.29
N PHE A 628 -4.87 15.25 -22.07
CA PHE A 628 -4.75 13.94 -22.72
C PHE A 628 -4.70 12.79 -21.71
N ALA A 629 -3.89 12.93 -20.66
CA ALA A 629 -3.80 11.95 -19.57
C ALA A 629 -5.16 11.74 -18.91
N MET A 630 -5.85 12.82 -18.52
CA MET A 630 -7.19 12.79 -17.93
C MET A 630 -8.19 12.02 -18.82
N GLN A 631 -8.15 12.24 -20.14
CA GLN A 631 -9.01 11.53 -21.07
C GLN A 631 -8.65 10.06 -21.16
N MET A 632 -7.37 9.71 -21.14
CA MET A 632 -6.88 8.32 -21.27
C MET A 632 -7.02 7.48 -19.99
N VAL A 633 -7.35 8.09 -18.86
CA VAL A 633 -7.67 7.42 -17.59
C VAL A 633 -8.81 6.41 -17.78
N GLU A 634 -8.56 5.18 -17.38
CA GLU A 634 -9.58 4.18 -17.12
C GLU A 634 -9.95 4.15 -15.64
N GLY A 635 -11.25 4.01 -15.40
CA GLY A 635 -11.77 3.83 -14.05
C GLY A 635 -11.22 2.55 -13.44
N VAL A 636 -10.92 2.60 -12.16
CA VAL A 636 -10.61 1.39 -11.41
C VAL A 636 -11.92 0.67 -11.08
N ASP A 637 -11.99 -0.63 -11.38
CA ASP A 637 -13.09 -1.46 -10.91
C ASP A 637 -13.18 -1.39 -9.38
N LYS A 638 -14.34 -0.96 -8.88
CA LYS A 638 -14.69 -0.96 -7.46
C LYS A 638 -15.79 -1.99 -7.24
N ILE A 639 -15.56 -2.93 -6.33
CA ILE A 639 -16.55 -3.92 -5.93
C ILE A 639 -16.97 -3.63 -4.49
N SER A 640 -18.27 -3.39 -4.30
CA SER A 640 -18.85 -3.11 -2.98
C SER A 640 -19.59 -4.33 -2.43
N PHE A 641 -19.25 -4.72 -1.20
CA PHE A 641 -19.97 -5.72 -0.42
C PHE A 641 -20.84 -5.01 0.61
N LEU A 642 -22.16 -5.17 0.49
CA LEU A 642 -23.14 -4.54 1.38
C LEU A 642 -23.68 -5.57 2.38
N LYS A 643 -23.74 -5.20 3.65
CA LYS A 643 -24.43 -5.99 4.68
C LYS A 643 -25.94 -5.88 4.44
N THR A 644 -26.59 -6.98 4.10
CA THR A 644 -28.05 -7.03 3.97
C THR A 644 -28.71 -6.68 5.30
N GLN A 645 -29.73 -5.81 5.25
CA GLN A 645 -30.64 -5.62 6.37
C GLN A 645 -31.56 -6.84 6.42
N GLU A 646 -31.21 -7.83 7.23
CA GLU A 646 -32.16 -8.84 7.73
C GLU A 646 -32.58 -8.50 9.15
#